data_AF-A0A964ZBI8-F1
#
_entry.id   AF-A0A964ZBI8-F1
#
_cell.length_a   1.000
_cell.length_b   1.000
_cell.length_c   1.000
_cell.angle_alpha   90.00
_cell.angle_beta   90.00
_cell.angle_gamma   90.00
#
_symmetry.space_group_name_H-M   'P 1'
#
loop_
_entity.id
_entity.type
_entity.pdbx_description
1 polymer ?
#
loop_
_entity_poly.entity_id
_entity_poly.type
_entity_poly.pdbx_seq_one_letter_code
_entity_poly.pdbx_strand_id
1 'polypeptide(L)'
;MFRREQYLIRKRNFRPLRIESLEDRVVPAYDLLISGLDATLNMGKQTVSGVTTFSPSASSAVLQVSDIYAELAAGNDVVINTGSSGTEAGDITWGTGPLDFNGIVGTRVLRLVAKNTMTLGVPLGDSDLNSRDHLDLILSASSGLTIDGTLRDLDDVVAETTAKGAAISLHDVSGITGNFTMTSTNLSLLGNVNLLGGTLTLNGATSLDAGSMNVSINTRRSDTFLGAVTFNGTINSSTELGTAGLNLVSGIARFEGAIGFSQPIRFLDVTGSIAILFNVPSITTETYVSFDGNVTTNSDLSISIDVVNYQITFKGGTADFGARNVDAGQAKVLVQGGASNATLAMSGTLTVGELILQSGADLSPGGSSGSFSTFNIVGTSEPLDSGKITFMPGSRLLLDAGSAGTDRVIASGAVEISENTVFLEIKGTPPGPVSQTLLQGSVLSGQFQNYFNGGQFVVGNDAFRFNYGENNLQITQIEAGASTVVGALSNGSVYTVKLTGPTTGKLVVLNQGDGIDVVVRNSTLSHALSITVNPNGGSERLIVGQLRVNGAIGAITAPTIDLIGSANITGVLKSLTIGTTSYAGLTAAGTASDLTTLVKGESLYNISLGSRITTLDVSGNLGGVVGASSITTLKVGGNLSGTLILTPTSDSATALSTATIGSMSGSIWDIRGKIGTVSVAGGLYNATIGTSDSVAINTNKLGDISSFKVSGVANSLIINSVGRITTLTAGGFTSSLDLPTTVKAKTIGTLSTVANPANGSTGAVDNGFSLTLDAGSRTNLALSTASFAGTFNGNFYLYDPITGGGTSTPTTWDIRGKIGSFTVKGNWSNFTLGNTATAGQFPNQLGDITTVSTTGTLYAVNLNSVGRITTLNIGGVGDGNGYSDSATVVRAGSIGTFSSVANTTTAATGAVVGLRLILDAGSSSALALGSATIAGVVVGNYTSPTEFSIISTPWDIRGKIGNLTAQMGLFSQQIGTTTGSGEYPNQLGDIAGLTVAGGISQLSINSAGRITALTADRVDSLNLRAVSLGTMTVGTAAKPGWFRNSSVILTGSFGTSQTGLGTVTIAGTVDASTFNVQAGNVTSFTVGRFQGSRLYVGYTPTSNFTVAGTFNGAYTLSSFKTTQVYTGGLAQTLAYRGSEVVANKFGTVLLTGVQTDNNGTAFGLRVNGAGNRGSVRVNAPTPTFSSSIDLLTGFTAGDFRFIG
;
A
#
# COMPACT_ATOMS: atom_id res chain seq x y z
N MET A 1 -28.68 -64.09 6.72
CA MET A 1 -28.93 -62.95 7.62
C MET A 1 -29.90 -62.00 6.94
N PHE A 2 -31.09 -61.84 7.54
CA PHE A 2 -32.20 -60.87 7.36
C PHE A 2 -32.66 -60.51 5.92
N ARG A 3 -33.70 -61.17 5.35
CA ARG A 3 -35.19 -61.08 5.52
C ARG A 3 -35.83 -59.90 4.73
N ARG A 4 -36.64 -60.19 3.69
CA ARG A 4 -38.14 -60.29 3.65
C ARG A 4 -38.82 -58.94 3.99
N GLU A 5 -39.74 -58.39 3.20
CA GLU A 5 -41.08 -58.94 2.95
C GLU A 5 -41.85 -58.17 1.85
N GLN A 6 -42.68 -58.89 1.09
CA GLN A 6 -43.77 -58.36 0.27
C GLN A 6 -44.91 -57.87 1.17
N TYR A 7 -45.63 -56.80 0.80
CA TYR A 7 -47.01 -56.63 1.26
C TYR A 7 -47.88 -55.82 0.28
N LEU A 8 -48.83 -56.53 -0.36
CA LEU A 8 -50.02 -56.01 -1.03
C LEU A 8 -51.00 -55.47 0.03
N ILE A 9 -51.47 -54.22 -0.09
CA ILE A 9 -52.74 -53.77 0.53
C ILE A 9 -53.58 -52.99 -0.47
N ARG A 10 -54.83 -53.46 -0.58
CA ARG A 10 -55.94 -52.91 -1.35
C ARG A 10 -56.51 -51.63 -0.72
N LYS A 11 -56.94 -50.72 -1.61
CA LYS A 11 -58.10 -49.80 -1.55
C LYS A 11 -58.58 -49.32 -0.18
N ARG A 12 -58.47 -47.99 0.03
CA ARG A 12 -59.61 -47.19 0.51
C ARG A 12 -59.78 -45.94 -0.36
N ASN A 13 -60.97 -45.82 -0.93
CA ASN A 13 -61.47 -44.65 -1.65
C ASN A 13 -61.57 -43.47 -0.68
N PHE A 14 -60.90 -42.36 -0.99
CA PHE A 14 -61.27 -41.03 -0.54
C PHE A 14 -61.19 -40.11 -1.75
N ARG A 15 -62.35 -39.58 -2.17
CA ARG A 15 -62.43 -38.44 -3.09
C ARG A 15 -62.29 -37.16 -2.26
N PRO A 16 -61.44 -36.22 -2.70
CA PRO A 16 -61.81 -34.81 -2.69
C PRO A 16 -61.88 -34.30 -4.13
N LEU A 17 -63.00 -33.66 -4.43
CA LEU A 17 -63.26 -32.89 -5.64
C LEU A 17 -62.31 -31.68 -5.73
N ARG A 18 -61.61 -31.58 -6.87
CA ARG A 18 -61.13 -30.40 -7.63
C ARG A 18 -60.45 -31.00 -8.87
N ILE A 19 -61.15 -31.41 -9.94
CA ILE A 19 -61.89 -30.61 -10.94
C ILE A 19 -61.09 -29.38 -11.39
N GLU A 20 -60.71 -29.43 -12.69
CA GLU A 20 -60.21 -28.36 -13.57
C GLU A 20 -58.70 -28.00 -13.53
N SER A 21 -57.81 -28.85 -14.08
CA SER A 21 -56.56 -28.34 -14.70
C SER A 21 -55.83 -29.27 -15.72
N LEU A 22 -56.43 -30.35 -16.23
CA LEU A 22 -55.69 -31.35 -17.05
C LEU A 22 -56.45 -31.87 -18.30
N GLU A 23 -57.24 -31.05 -18.96
CA GLU A 23 -57.47 -31.26 -20.41
C GLU A 23 -56.43 -30.41 -21.13
N ASP A 24 -55.62 -31.04 -21.99
CA ASP A 24 -54.74 -30.32 -22.90
C ASP A 24 -55.67 -29.46 -23.76
N ARG A 25 -55.75 -28.15 -23.46
CA ARG A 25 -56.56 -27.22 -24.23
C ARG A 25 -55.83 -27.04 -25.56
N VAL A 26 -56.15 -27.96 -26.47
CA VAL A 26 -55.72 -27.93 -27.86
C VAL A 26 -56.24 -26.61 -28.44
N VAL A 27 -55.37 -25.61 -28.54
CA VAL A 27 -55.68 -24.32 -29.15
C VAL A 27 -55.67 -24.52 -30.67
N PRO A 28 -56.78 -24.28 -31.38
CA PRO A 28 -56.79 -24.31 -32.83
C PRO A 28 -55.74 -23.35 -33.37
N ALA A 29 -55.00 -23.77 -34.40
CA ALA A 29 -54.10 -22.89 -35.08
C ALA A 29 -54.81 -22.11 -36.16
N TYR A 30 -54.52 -20.81 -36.22
CA TYR A 30 -54.98 -19.91 -37.27
C TYR A 30 -53.81 -19.14 -37.86
N ASP A 31 -53.90 -18.82 -39.13
CA ASP A 31 -52.93 -17.97 -39.82
C ASP A 31 -53.06 -16.53 -39.28
N LEU A 32 -51.93 -15.88 -39.04
CA LEU A 32 -51.82 -14.55 -38.45
C LEU A 32 -51.09 -13.59 -39.39
N LEU A 33 -51.74 -12.47 -39.69
CA LEU A 33 -51.11 -11.31 -40.32
C LEU A 33 -50.71 -10.29 -39.24
N ILE A 34 -49.42 -9.94 -39.15
CA ILE A 34 -48.98 -8.77 -38.38
C ILE A 34 -48.87 -7.59 -39.36
N SER A 35 -49.61 -6.51 -39.08
CA SER A 35 -49.78 -5.37 -39.99
C SER A 35 -49.54 -4.04 -39.28
N GLY A 36 -48.87 -3.11 -39.93
CA GLY A 36 -48.74 -1.73 -39.45
C GLY A 36 -49.96 -0.86 -39.77
N LEU A 37 -50.82 -1.31 -40.69
CA LEU A 37 -51.91 -0.50 -41.24
C LEU A 37 -53.29 -0.99 -40.79
N ASP A 38 -53.45 -2.29 -40.57
CA ASP A 38 -54.73 -2.90 -40.23
C ASP A 38 -54.92 -2.98 -38.71
N ALA A 39 -56.15 -2.74 -38.25
CA ALA A 39 -56.48 -2.84 -36.83
C ALA A 39 -56.49 -4.29 -36.35
N THR A 40 -56.17 -4.50 -35.07
CA THR A 40 -56.22 -5.82 -34.44
C THR A 40 -57.62 -6.44 -34.53
N LEU A 41 -57.71 -7.62 -35.16
CA LEU A 41 -58.95 -8.33 -35.46
C LEU A 41 -58.77 -9.82 -35.18
N ASN A 42 -59.79 -10.44 -34.54
CA ASN A 42 -59.79 -11.87 -34.21
C ASN A 42 -58.59 -12.31 -33.36
N MET A 43 -58.16 -11.45 -32.41
CA MET A 43 -57.06 -11.74 -31.48
C MET A 43 -57.55 -11.79 -30.04
N GLY A 44 -57.19 -12.84 -29.32
CA GLY A 44 -57.19 -12.88 -27.87
C GLY A 44 -55.93 -12.21 -27.30
N LYS A 45 -56.08 -11.42 -26.24
CA LYS A 45 -54.99 -10.76 -25.50
C LYS A 45 -55.08 -11.15 -24.03
N GLN A 46 -53.99 -11.67 -23.47
CA GLN A 46 -53.92 -12.05 -22.05
C GLN A 46 -52.58 -11.65 -21.45
N THR A 47 -52.59 -10.77 -20.44
CA THR A 47 -51.39 -10.39 -19.69
C THR A 47 -51.33 -11.11 -18.35
N VAL A 48 -50.29 -11.92 -18.13
CA VAL A 48 -50.05 -12.64 -16.87
C VAL A 48 -48.60 -12.46 -16.45
N SER A 49 -48.38 -11.99 -15.23
CA SER A 49 -47.03 -11.86 -14.64
C SER A 49 -46.04 -11.08 -15.51
N GLY A 50 -46.51 -10.02 -16.19
CA GLY A 50 -45.65 -9.19 -17.06
C GLY A 50 -45.40 -9.79 -18.45
N VAL A 51 -46.14 -10.83 -18.86
CA VAL A 51 -46.09 -11.38 -20.22
C VAL A 51 -47.47 -11.22 -20.86
N THR A 52 -47.55 -10.53 -22.00
CA THR A 52 -48.75 -10.39 -22.80
C THR A 52 -48.73 -11.39 -23.96
N THR A 53 -49.66 -12.34 -23.93
CA THR A 53 -49.85 -13.31 -24.99
C THR A 53 -50.96 -12.87 -25.94
N PHE A 54 -50.63 -12.78 -27.22
CA PHE A 54 -51.56 -12.65 -28.33
C PHE A 54 -51.79 -14.00 -29.00
N SER A 55 -53.05 -14.40 -29.11
CA SER A 55 -53.42 -15.67 -29.76
C SER A 55 -54.59 -15.44 -30.72
N PRO A 56 -54.47 -15.83 -32.00
CA PRO A 56 -55.58 -15.83 -32.92
C PRO A 56 -56.80 -16.59 -32.36
N SER A 57 -57.98 -15.98 -32.39
CA SER A 57 -59.21 -16.58 -31.89
C SER A 57 -60.15 -17.06 -33.01
N ALA A 58 -59.88 -16.68 -34.26
CA ALA A 58 -60.60 -17.10 -35.46
C ALA A 58 -59.73 -16.89 -36.71
N SER A 59 -60.22 -17.35 -37.86
CA SER A 59 -59.60 -17.15 -39.18
C SER A 59 -59.42 -15.67 -39.53
N SER A 60 -58.49 -15.37 -40.43
CA SER A 60 -58.17 -13.99 -40.85
C SER A 60 -57.74 -13.10 -39.67
N ALA A 61 -56.98 -13.66 -38.73
CA ALA A 61 -56.49 -12.94 -37.58
C ALA A 61 -55.45 -11.88 -37.99
N VAL A 62 -55.60 -10.69 -37.43
CA VAL A 62 -54.73 -9.54 -37.69
C VAL A 62 -54.27 -8.98 -36.35
N LEU A 63 -52.96 -8.77 -36.18
CA LEU A 63 -52.38 -8.07 -35.03
C LEU A 63 -51.68 -6.80 -35.49
N GLN A 64 -52.09 -5.66 -34.93
CA GLN A 64 -51.49 -4.37 -35.27
C GLN A 64 -50.13 -4.20 -34.58
N VAL A 65 -49.11 -3.71 -35.30
CA VAL A 65 -47.75 -3.49 -34.76
C VAL A 65 -47.74 -2.54 -33.56
N SER A 66 -48.60 -1.52 -33.56
CA SER A 66 -48.73 -0.59 -32.42
C SER A 66 -49.19 -1.27 -31.13
N ASP A 67 -49.95 -2.36 -31.21
CA ASP A 67 -50.38 -3.11 -30.03
C ASP A 67 -49.23 -3.94 -29.45
N ILE A 68 -48.31 -4.42 -30.29
CA ILE A 68 -47.07 -5.06 -29.84
C ILE A 68 -46.19 -4.05 -29.12
N TYR A 69 -45.95 -2.89 -29.76
CA TYR A 69 -45.14 -1.81 -29.17
C TYR A 69 -45.74 -1.30 -27.85
N ALA A 70 -47.06 -1.09 -27.79
CA ALA A 70 -47.71 -0.59 -26.57
C ALA A 70 -47.49 -1.52 -25.37
N GLU A 71 -47.45 -2.83 -25.58
CA GLU A 71 -47.18 -3.80 -24.52
C GLU A 71 -45.71 -3.83 -24.09
N LEU A 72 -44.78 -3.76 -25.05
CA LEU A 72 -43.35 -3.66 -24.75
C LEU A 72 -43.03 -2.36 -23.98
N ALA A 73 -43.61 -1.24 -24.40
CA ALA A 73 -43.47 0.06 -23.75
C ALA A 73 -44.14 0.11 -22.36
N ALA A 74 -45.19 -0.70 -22.14
CA ALA A 74 -45.80 -0.90 -20.82
C ALA A 74 -44.92 -1.76 -19.88
N GLY A 75 -43.80 -2.27 -20.36
CA GLY A 75 -42.87 -3.11 -19.59
C GLY A 75 -43.28 -4.58 -19.52
N ASN A 76 -44.11 -5.06 -20.44
CA ASN A 76 -44.45 -6.47 -20.59
C ASN A 76 -43.56 -7.13 -21.66
N ASP A 77 -43.27 -8.43 -21.51
CA ASP A 77 -42.81 -9.26 -22.62
C ASP A 77 -44.00 -9.62 -23.51
N VAL A 78 -43.77 -9.88 -24.78
CA VAL A 78 -44.83 -10.19 -25.76
C VAL A 78 -44.62 -11.59 -26.33
N VAL A 79 -45.67 -12.41 -26.28
CA VAL A 79 -45.71 -13.73 -26.92
C VAL A 79 -46.83 -13.74 -27.96
N ILE A 80 -46.51 -14.09 -29.19
CA ILE A 80 -47.47 -14.28 -30.29
C ILE A 80 -47.44 -15.76 -30.66
N ASN A 81 -48.57 -16.45 -30.48
CA ASN A 81 -48.66 -17.89 -30.73
C ASN A 81 -49.88 -18.21 -31.59
N THR A 82 -49.66 -18.79 -32.77
CA THR A 82 -50.75 -19.13 -33.70
C THR A 82 -51.63 -20.28 -33.22
N GLY A 83 -51.22 -21.06 -32.21
CA GLY A 83 -51.88 -22.30 -31.78
C GLY A 83 -51.14 -23.54 -32.31
N SER A 84 -51.61 -24.74 -31.96
CA SER A 84 -50.92 -26.01 -32.27
C SER A 84 -51.74 -27.00 -33.10
N SER A 85 -53.04 -26.76 -33.31
CA SER A 85 -53.97 -27.69 -33.96
C SER A 85 -54.83 -26.99 -35.03
N GLY A 86 -56.07 -27.37 -35.32
CA GLY A 86 -56.94 -26.64 -36.26
C GLY A 86 -56.72 -26.91 -37.76
N THR A 87 -57.60 -26.32 -38.59
CA THR A 87 -57.69 -26.53 -40.05
C THR A 87 -56.77 -25.62 -40.86
N GLU A 88 -56.29 -24.52 -40.28
CA GLU A 88 -55.32 -23.63 -40.92
C GLU A 88 -53.88 -24.10 -40.61
N ALA A 89 -52.94 -23.60 -41.41
CA ALA A 89 -51.54 -23.97 -41.28
C ALA A 89 -50.96 -23.45 -39.96
N GLY A 90 -51.43 -22.28 -39.50
CA GLY A 90 -50.88 -21.54 -38.38
C GLY A 90 -49.59 -20.83 -38.79
N ASP A 91 -49.64 -20.16 -39.95
CA ASP A 91 -48.55 -19.34 -40.45
C ASP A 91 -48.53 -17.96 -39.78
N ILE A 92 -47.35 -17.37 -39.59
CA ILE A 92 -47.21 -15.94 -39.24
C ILE A 92 -46.62 -15.20 -40.43
N THR A 93 -47.33 -14.19 -40.93
CA THR A 93 -46.81 -13.27 -41.95
C THR A 93 -46.75 -11.86 -41.36
N TRP A 94 -45.56 -11.29 -41.22
CA TRP A 94 -45.37 -9.89 -40.85
C TRP A 94 -45.17 -9.05 -42.12
N GLY A 95 -46.27 -8.52 -42.63
CA GLY A 95 -46.34 -8.00 -44.00
C GLY A 95 -46.03 -6.51 -44.15
N THR A 96 -46.47 -5.67 -43.21
CA THR A 96 -46.23 -4.21 -43.25
C THR A 96 -46.01 -3.66 -41.85
N GLY A 97 -45.40 -2.47 -41.74
CA GLY A 97 -45.14 -1.79 -40.47
C GLY A 97 -43.90 -2.30 -39.74
N PRO A 98 -42.76 -1.59 -39.79
CA PRO A 98 -41.62 -1.95 -38.97
C PRO A 98 -41.96 -1.81 -37.48
N LEU A 99 -41.40 -2.69 -36.63
CA LEU A 99 -41.40 -2.47 -35.18
C LEU A 99 -40.19 -1.61 -34.84
N ASP A 100 -40.44 -0.32 -34.63
CA ASP A 100 -39.50 0.57 -33.95
C ASP A 100 -39.80 0.52 -32.44
N PHE A 101 -38.87 -0.04 -31.66
CA PHE A 101 -39.05 -0.23 -30.21
C PHE A 101 -38.37 0.85 -29.36
N ASN A 102 -38.04 2.00 -29.95
CA ASN A 102 -37.53 3.15 -29.21
C ASN A 102 -38.45 3.51 -28.02
N GLY A 103 -37.88 3.63 -26.83
CA GLY A 103 -38.54 4.00 -25.59
C GLY A 103 -39.00 2.82 -24.72
N ILE A 104 -38.69 1.57 -25.08
CA ILE A 104 -38.95 0.43 -24.19
C ILE A 104 -38.00 0.46 -22.99
N VAL A 105 -38.52 0.20 -21.79
CA VAL A 105 -37.70 0.27 -20.56
C VAL A 105 -37.21 -1.11 -20.15
N GLY A 106 -35.89 -1.28 -20.11
CA GLY A 106 -35.20 -2.51 -19.73
C GLY A 106 -35.22 -3.58 -20.84
N THR A 107 -34.60 -4.73 -20.58
CA THR A 107 -34.62 -5.88 -21.51
C THR A 107 -36.03 -6.48 -21.57
N ARG A 108 -36.54 -6.64 -22.79
CA ARG A 108 -37.85 -7.24 -23.08
C ARG A 108 -37.71 -8.39 -24.05
N VAL A 109 -38.68 -9.30 -24.03
CA VAL A 109 -38.72 -10.42 -24.97
C VAL A 109 -39.90 -10.27 -25.92
N LEU A 110 -39.65 -10.34 -27.23
CA LEU A 110 -40.67 -10.57 -28.25
C LEU A 110 -40.52 -12.00 -28.79
N ARG A 111 -41.50 -12.85 -28.50
CA ARG A 111 -41.52 -14.25 -28.93
C ARG A 111 -42.62 -14.50 -29.96
N LEU A 112 -42.25 -14.96 -31.15
CA LEU A 112 -43.18 -15.39 -32.20
C LEU A 112 -43.10 -16.92 -32.34
N VAL A 113 -44.26 -17.57 -32.27
CA VAL A 113 -44.40 -19.03 -32.38
C VAL A 113 -45.44 -19.33 -33.46
N ALA A 114 -44.95 -19.69 -34.65
CA ALA A 114 -45.77 -20.17 -35.75
C ALA A 114 -45.87 -21.70 -35.72
N LYS A 115 -47.06 -22.25 -35.96
CA LYS A 115 -47.23 -23.70 -36.08
C LYS A 115 -46.57 -24.23 -37.34
N ASN A 116 -46.59 -23.50 -38.45
CA ASN A 116 -46.07 -23.97 -39.74
C ASN A 116 -44.92 -23.09 -40.22
N THR A 117 -45.18 -22.02 -40.96
CA THR A 117 -44.14 -21.12 -41.49
C THR A 117 -44.21 -19.72 -40.88
N MET A 118 -43.07 -19.03 -40.84
CA MET A 118 -43.00 -17.63 -40.43
C MET A 118 -42.25 -16.82 -41.49
N THR A 119 -42.83 -15.71 -41.93
CA THR A 119 -42.19 -14.76 -42.85
C THR A 119 -42.18 -13.37 -42.21
N LEU A 120 -40.99 -12.83 -41.98
CA LEU A 120 -40.75 -11.46 -41.50
C LEU A 120 -40.28 -10.60 -42.68
N GLY A 121 -41.21 -9.91 -43.33
CA GLY A 121 -40.93 -9.07 -44.51
C GLY A 121 -40.61 -7.62 -44.19
N VAL A 122 -40.52 -7.24 -42.91
CA VAL A 122 -40.35 -5.85 -42.47
C VAL A 122 -39.17 -5.71 -41.52
N PRO A 123 -38.53 -4.53 -41.46
CA PRO A 123 -37.48 -4.26 -40.47
C PRO A 123 -38.00 -4.35 -39.03
N LEU A 124 -37.19 -4.94 -38.14
CA LEU A 124 -37.37 -4.91 -36.69
C LEU A 124 -36.12 -4.28 -36.09
N GLY A 125 -36.24 -3.15 -35.40
CA GLY A 125 -35.06 -2.53 -34.79
C GLY A 125 -35.31 -1.23 -34.06
N ASP A 126 -34.31 -0.79 -33.30
CA ASP A 126 -34.31 0.52 -32.65
C ASP A 126 -33.81 1.60 -33.61
N SER A 127 -34.55 2.69 -33.76
CA SER A 127 -34.09 3.85 -34.50
C SER A 127 -33.18 4.79 -33.70
N ASP A 128 -33.17 4.70 -32.35
CA ASP A 128 -32.31 5.49 -31.46
C ASP A 128 -31.10 4.70 -30.96
N LEU A 129 -29.99 4.82 -31.69
CA LEU A 129 -28.71 4.16 -31.38
C LEU A 129 -28.08 4.55 -30.01
N ASN A 130 -28.66 5.50 -29.26
CA ASN A 130 -28.14 5.98 -27.97
C ASN A 130 -29.00 5.59 -26.76
N SER A 131 -30.13 4.92 -26.98
CA SER A 131 -31.04 4.46 -25.91
C SER A 131 -30.48 3.20 -25.21
N ARG A 132 -31.07 2.79 -24.08
CA ARG A 132 -30.78 1.51 -23.40
C ARG A 132 -31.89 0.50 -23.69
N ASP A 133 -32.41 0.54 -24.91
CA ASP A 133 -33.57 -0.24 -25.27
C ASP A 133 -33.05 -1.61 -25.72
N HIS A 134 -33.41 -2.65 -24.96
CA HIS A 134 -32.92 -4.00 -25.18
C HIS A 134 -34.12 -4.90 -25.51
N LEU A 135 -34.16 -5.45 -26.73
CA LEU A 135 -35.20 -6.38 -27.15
C LEU A 135 -34.58 -7.72 -27.56
N ASP A 136 -34.92 -8.77 -26.83
CA ASP A 136 -34.66 -10.16 -27.19
C ASP A 136 -35.73 -10.64 -28.16
N LEU A 137 -35.33 -11.17 -29.31
CA LEU A 137 -36.24 -11.70 -30.33
C LEU A 137 -36.15 -13.23 -30.39
N ILE A 138 -37.26 -13.92 -30.14
CA ILE A 138 -37.34 -15.38 -30.24
C ILE A 138 -38.33 -15.75 -31.34
N LEU A 139 -37.84 -16.42 -32.38
CA LEU A 139 -38.61 -16.84 -33.55
C LEU A 139 -38.60 -18.36 -33.63
N SER A 140 -39.78 -18.98 -33.57
CA SER A 140 -39.94 -20.43 -33.72
C SER A 140 -41.00 -20.74 -34.77
N ALA A 141 -40.66 -21.57 -35.75
CA ALA A 141 -41.59 -22.13 -36.73
C ALA A 141 -41.37 -23.64 -36.89
N SER A 142 -42.36 -24.44 -37.27
CA SER A 142 -42.09 -25.87 -37.47
C SER A 142 -41.47 -26.16 -38.83
N SER A 143 -41.99 -25.59 -39.91
CA SER A 143 -41.68 -25.98 -41.29
C SER A 143 -40.72 -25.03 -42.01
N GLY A 144 -40.60 -23.78 -41.59
CA GLY A 144 -39.67 -22.82 -42.20
C GLY A 144 -39.78 -21.40 -41.63
N LEU A 145 -38.67 -20.67 -41.66
CA LEU A 145 -38.58 -19.29 -41.20
C LEU A 145 -37.81 -18.44 -42.23
N THR A 146 -38.45 -17.40 -42.74
CA THR A 146 -37.82 -16.45 -43.66
C THR A 146 -37.78 -15.08 -42.98
N ILE A 147 -36.59 -14.50 -42.85
CA ILE A 147 -36.37 -13.13 -42.39
C ILE A 147 -35.81 -12.34 -43.57
N ASP A 148 -36.70 -11.61 -44.25
CA ASP A 148 -36.37 -10.79 -45.42
C ASP A 148 -36.23 -9.30 -45.04
N GLY A 149 -36.73 -8.92 -43.85
CA GLY A 149 -36.53 -7.60 -43.26
C GLY A 149 -35.25 -7.48 -42.45
N THR A 150 -34.67 -6.27 -42.39
CA THR A 150 -33.45 -6.03 -41.61
C THR A 150 -33.73 -6.12 -40.10
N LEU A 151 -32.97 -6.95 -39.38
CA LEU A 151 -32.92 -6.95 -37.92
C LEU A 151 -31.84 -5.96 -37.45
N ARG A 152 -32.21 -4.97 -36.61
CA ARG A 152 -31.28 -3.94 -36.11
C ARG A 152 -31.36 -3.74 -34.60
N ASP A 153 -30.20 -3.58 -33.96
CA ASP A 153 -30.06 -3.17 -32.54
C ASP A 153 -30.86 -4.03 -31.54
N LEU A 154 -31.05 -5.30 -31.84
CA LEU A 154 -31.60 -6.30 -30.92
C LEU A 154 -30.53 -6.73 -29.89
N ASP A 155 -30.96 -7.24 -28.74
CA ASP A 155 -30.04 -7.80 -27.74
C ASP A 155 -29.75 -9.26 -28.10
N ASP A 156 -30.48 -10.25 -27.59
CA ASP A 156 -30.38 -11.63 -28.09
C ASP A 156 -31.39 -11.92 -29.22
N VAL A 157 -31.01 -12.73 -30.21
CA VAL A 157 -31.94 -13.29 -31.21
C VAL A 157 -31.77 -14.79 -31.32
N VAL A 158 -32.89 -15.50 -31.16
CA VAL A 158 -32.97 -16.95 -31.34
C VAL A 158 -33.95 -17.26 -32.46
N ALA A 159 -33.48 -17.91 -33.52
CA ALA A 159 -34.28 -18.35 -34.65
C ALA A 159 -34.19 -19.88 -34.76
N GLU A 160 -35.31 -20.57 -34.57
CA GLU A 160 -35.35 -22.03 -34.56
C GLU A 160 -36.45 -22.61 -35.46
N THR A 161 -36.13 -23.75 -36.09
CA THR A 161 -37.10 -24.59 -36.78
C THR A 161 -37.10 -26.00 -36.22
N THR A 162 -38.27 -26.59 -35.99
CA THR A 162 -38.38 -27.92 -35.34
C THR A 162 -38.51 -29.11 -36.31
N ALA A 163 -38.96 -28.91 -37.55
CA ALA A 163 -39.08 -30.00 -38.52
C ALA A 163 -37.75 -30.29 -39.21
N LYS A 164 -37.48 -31.58 -39.42
CA LYS A 164 -36.34 -32.05 -40.22
C LYS A 164 -36.53 -31.62 -41.68
N GLY A 165 -35.56 -30.89 -42.23
CA GLY A 165 -35.60 -30.36 -43.59
C GLY A 165 -36.14 -28.93 -43.70
N ALA A 166 -36.64 -28.35 -42.59
CA ALA A 166 -37.00 -26.95 -42.55
C ALA A 166 -35.75 -26.08 -42.83
N ALA A 167 -35.99 -24.92 -43.45
CA ALA A 167 -34.96 -23.95 -43.75
C ALA A 167 -35.18 -22.67 -42.96
N ILE A 168 -34.09 -22.03 -42.52
CA ILE A 168 -34.10 -20.63 -42.10
C ILE A 168 -33.36 -19.81 -43.16
N SER A 169 -34.01 -18.80 -43.73
CA SER A 169 -33.40 -17.88 -44.69
C SER A 169 -33.25 -16.49 -44.06
N LEU A 170 -32.05 -15.91 -44.09
CA LEU A 170 -31.77 -14.56 -43.59
C LEU A 170 -31.27 -13.62 -44.67
N HIS A 171 -31.91 -12.46 -44.78
CA HIS A 171 -31.51 -11.36 -45.65
C HIS A 171 -31.07 -10.19 -44.76
N ASP A 172 -29.75 -9.96 -44.66
CA ASP A 172 -29.11 -8.87 -43.91
C ASP A 172 -29.50 -8.73 -42.42
N VAL A 173 -28.56 -9.08 -41.54
CA VAL A 173 -28.63 -8.83 -40.09
C VAL A 173 -27.58 -7.79 -39.73
N SER A 174 -27.95 -6.69 -39.08
CA SER A 174 -26.96 -5.67 -38.71
C SER A 174 -27.35 -4.95 -37.42
N GLY A 175 -26.47 -4.90 -36.43
CA GLY A 175 -26.68 -4.10 -35.21
C GLY A 175 -26.94 -4.92 -33.95
N ILE A 176 -26.99 -6.24 -34.02
CA ILE A 176 -27.31 -7.08 -32.86
C ILE A 176 -26.20 -6.99 -31.80
N THR A 177 -26.56 -6.66 -30.57
CA THR A 177 -25.62 -6.41 -29.47
C THR A 177 -25.35 -7.63 -28.59
N GLY A 178 -26.30 -8.56 -28.50
CA GLY A 178 -26.18 -9.86 -27.83
C GLY A 178 -25.96 -11.03 -28.81
N ASN A 179 -26.36 -12.22 -28.41
CA ASN A 179 -26.13 -13.47 -29.15
C ASN A 179 -27.14 -13.66 -30.28
N PHE A 180 -26.66 -14.10 -31.44
CA PHE A 180 -27.48 -14.53 -32.57
C PHE A 180 -27.37 -16.04 -32.74
N THR A 181 -28.41 -16.78 -32.39
CA THR A 181 -28.44 -18.24 -32.53
C THR A 181 -29.47 -18.67 -33.56
N MET A 182 -29.04 -19.40 -34.57
CA MET A 182 -29.94 -20.08 -35.51
C MET A 182 -29.84 -21.58 -35.36
N THR A 183 -30.97 -22.28 -35.32
CA THR A 183 -31.01 -23.74 -35.28
C THR A 183 -31.97 -24.29 -36.32
N SER A 184 -31.40 -24.96 -37.33
CA SER A 184 -32.14 -25.60 -38.41
C SER A 184 -31.34 -26.73 -39.05
N THR A 185 -31.98 -27.64 -39.76
CA THR A 185 -31.23 -28.58 -40.60
C THR A 185 -30.55 -27.90 -41.79
N ASN A 186 -31.19 -26.87 -42.35
CA ASN A 186 -30.70 -26.11 -43.50
C ASN A 186 -30.76 -24.61 -43.17
N LEU A 187 -29.62 -23.93 -43.17
CA LEU A 187 -29.51 -22.49 -42.96
C LEU A 187 -29.11 -21.86 -44.30
N SER A 188 -29.84 -20.84 -44.75
CA SER A 188 -29.50 -20.05 -45.93
C SER A 188 -29.21 -18.63 -45.50
N LEU A 189 -28.00 -18.16 -45.77
CA LEU A 189 -27.61 -16.78 -45.52
C LEU A 189 -27.51 -16.07 -46.86
N LEU A 190 -28.41 -15.10 -47.09
CA LEU A 190 -28.56 -14.36 -48.35
C LEU A 190 -27.90 -12.96 -48.29
N GLY A 191 -27.52 -12.49 -47.10
CA GLY A 191 -26.94 -11.16 -46.88
C GLY A 191 -25.84 -11.14 -45.82
N ASN A 192 -25.38 -9.94 -45.46
CA ASN A 192 -24.33 -9.75 -44.45
C ASN A 192 -24.88 -9.97 -43.03
N VAL A 193 -24.03 -10.46 -42.13
CA VAL A 193 -24.35 -10.56 -40.70
C VAL A 193 -23.35 -9.69 -39.94
N ASN A 194 -23.80 -8.55 -39.43
CA ASN A 194 -22.98 -7.61 -38.67
C ASN A 194 -23.48 -7.51 -37.22
N LEU A 195 -22.80 -8.19 -36.30
CA LEU A 195 -23.08 -8.10 -34.87
C LEU A 195 -22.24 -6.96 -34.26
N LEU A 196 -22.82 -6.16 -33.35
CA LEU A 196 -22.12 -5.13 -32.57
C LEU A 196 -21.53 -5.68 -31.25
N GLY A 197 -21.81 -6.94 -30.93
CA GLY A 197 -21.39 -7.69 -29.76
C GLY A 197 -21.86 -9.16 -29.81
N GLY A 198 -21.67 -9.91 -28.72
CA GLY A 198 -22.21 -11.28 -28.55
C GLY A 198 -21.59 -12.38 -29.43
N THR A 199 -22.27 -13.52 -29.52
CA THR A 199 -21.84 -14.70 -30.31
C THR A 199 -22.79 -14.99 -31.46
N LEU A 200 -22.25 -15.34 -32.63
CA LEU A 200 -23.01 -15.90 -33.75
C LEU A 200 -22.92 -17.43 -33.66
N THR A 201 -24.04 -18.13 -33.45
CA THR A 201 -24.07 -19.59 -33.44
C THR A 201 -25.02 -20.10 -34.53
N LEU A 202 -24.48 -20.86 -35.47
CA LEU A 202 -25.23 -21.46 -36.57
C LEU A 202 -25.23 -22.99 -36.42
N ASN A 203 -26.36 -23.52 -35.94
CA ASN A 203 -26.60 -24.95 -35.73
C ASN A 203 -27.33 -25.54 -36.92
N GLY A 204 -26.59 -25.97 -37.93
CA GLY A 204 -27.15 -26.53 -39.16
C GLY A 204 -26.16 -26.56 -40.32
N ALA A 205 -26.49 -27.29 -41.39
CA ALA A 205 -25.77 -27.13 -42.65
C ALA A 205 -26.07 -25.73 -43.20
N THR A 206 -25.04 -24.93 -43.44
CA THR A 206 -25.16 -23.54 -43.88
C THR A 206 -24.82 -23.42 -45.36
N SER A 207 -25.75 -22.90 -46.14
CA SER A 207 -25.58 -22.55 -47.54
C SER A 207 -25.39 -21.03 -47.66
N LEU A 208 -24.33 -20.62 -48.35
CA LEU A 208 -24.04 -19.22 -48.66
C LEU A 208 -24.55 -18.92 -50.07
N ASP A 209 -25.46 -17.95 -50.24
CA ASP A 209 -26.01 -17.61 -51.56
C ASP A 209 -25.18 -16.57 -52.33
N ALA A 210 -25.45 -16.40 -53.63
CA ALA A 210 -24.61 -15.69 -54.59
C ALA A 210 -24.17 -14.27 -54.13
N GLY A 211 -22.87 -14.10 -53.85
CA GLY A 211 -22.26 -12.83 -53.42
C GLY A 211 -21.22 -13.03 -52.31
N SER A 212 -20.36 -12.04 -52.05
CA SER A 212 -19.46 -12.11 -50.89
C SER A 212 -20.23 -11.83 -49.60
N MET A 213 -20.29 -12.81 -48.71
CA MET A 213 -20.92 -12.65 -47.41
C MET A 213 -19.89 -12.17 -46.40
N ASN A 214 -20.16 -11.01 -45.82
CA ASN A 214 -19.39 -10.51 -44.70
C ASN A 214 -20.12 -10.85 -43.41
N VAL A 215 -19.51 -11.72 -42.61
CA VAL A 215 -19.90 -11.94 -41.22
C VAL A 215 -18.91 -11.15 -40.38
N SER A 216 -19.36 -10.01 -39.86
CA SER A 216 -18.57 -9.12 -39.03
C SER A 216 -19.13 -9.12 -37.63
N ILE A 217 -18.28 -9.32 -36.62
CA ILE A 217 -18.57 -8.97 -35.24
C ILE A 217 -17.74 -7.73 -34.93
N ASN A 218 -18.37 -6.56 -35.06
CA ASN A 218 -17.75 -5.27 -34.84
C ASN A 218 -18.08 -4.76 -33.44
N THR A 219 -17.19 -4.98 -32.48
CA THR A 219 -17.38 -4.45 -31.13
C THR A 219 -17.30 -2.93 -31.13
N ARG A 220 -18.42 -2.25 -30.87
CA ARG A 220 -18.53 -0.77 -30.83
C ARG A 220 -17.70 -0.09 -29.73
N ARG A 221 -16.99 -0.84 -28.88
CA ARG A 221 -16.11 -0.35 -27.80
C ARG A 221 -14.76 -1.06 -27.83
N SER A 222 -13.68 -0.32 -27.57
CA SER A 222 -12.29 -0.81 -27.45
C SER A 222 -12.05 -1.74 -26.25
N ASP A 223 -13.11 -2.28 -25.65
CA ASP A 223 -13.06 -3.07 -24.44
C ASP A 223 -13.19 -4.53 -24.85
N THR A 224 -12.06 -5.26 -24.85
CA THR A 224 -11.87 -6.72 -24.82
C THR A 224 -13.14 -7.58 -24.68
N PHE A 225 -14.02 -7.61 -25.67
CA PHE A 225 -15.15 -8.52 -25.74
C PHE A 225 -14.94 -9.53 -26.88
N LEU A 226 -14.91 -10.80 -26.47
CA LEU A 226 -14.58 -11.96 -27.30
C LEU A 226 -15.84 -12.50 -27.99
N GLY A 227 -16.43 -11.70 -28.88
CA GLY A 227 -17.51 -12.24 -29.70
C GLY A 227 -17.03 -13.42 -30.54
N ALA A 228 -17.72 -14.55 -30.44
CA ALA A 228 -17.36 -15.80 -31.11
C ALA A 228 -18.34 -16.10 -32.24
N VAL A 229 -17.83 -16.44 -33.42
CA VAL A 229 -18.60 -17.03 -34.52
C VAL A 229 -18.41 -18.54 -34.45
N THR A 230 -19.48 -19.30 -34.29
CA THR A 230 -19.47 -20.77 -34.27
C THR A 230 -20.36 -21.32 -35.38
N PHE A 231 -19.76 -22.08 -36.30
CA PHE A 231 -20.46 -22.88 -37.30
C PHE A 231 -20.45 -24.35 -36.85
N ASN A 232 -21.59 -24.87 -36.42
CA ASN A 232 -21.71 -26.24 -35.93
C ASN A 232 -21.96 -27.29 -37.03
N GLY A 233 -22.29 -26.85 -38.26
CA GLY A 233 -22.48 -27.72 -39.42
C GLY A 233 -21.58 -27.35 -40.61
N THR A 234 -21.74 -28.08 -41.72
CA THR A 234 -21.00 -27.86 -42.98
C THR A 234 -21.38 -26.52 -43.60
N ILE A 235 -20.40 -25.79 -44.15
CA ILE A 235 -20.61 -24.55 -44.93
C ILE A 235 -20.40 -24.86 -46.40
N ASN A 236 -21.35 -24.55 -47.28
CA ASN A 236 -21.20 -24.71 -48.74
C ASN A 236 -21.68 -23.48 -49.51
N SER A 237 -21.25 -23.33 -50.76
CA SER A 237 -21.92 -22.46 -51.73
C SER A 237 -23.31 -23.01 -52.08
N SER A 238 -24.29 -22.14 -52.34
CA SER A 238 -25.61 -22.50 -52.89
C SER A 238 -25.59 -22.81 -54.39
N THR A 239 -24.53 -22.34 -55.09
CA THR A 239 -24.39 -22.43 -56.54
C THR A 239 -23.20 -23.28 -56.92
N GLU A 240 -23.34 -24.06 -58.01
CA GLU A 240 -22.32 -24.95 -58.57
C GLU A 240 -21.03 -24.21 -59.02
N LEU A 241 -21.01 -22.87 -59.00
CA LEU A 241 -19.87 -22.04 -59.38
C LEU A 241 -19.72 -20.83 -58.43
N GLY A 242 -19.02 -21.02 -57.31
CA GLY A 242 -17.96 -20.11 -56.88
C GLY A 242 -18.23 -18.65 -56.55
N THR A 243 -19.46 -18.16 -56.57
CA THR A 243 -19.72 -16.73 -56.36
C THR A 243 -19.67 -16.33 -54.89
N ALA A 244 -19.92 -17.27 -53.96
CA ALA A 244 -20.03 -17.00 -52.54
C ALA A 244 -18.69 -17.12 -51.80
N GLY A 245 -18.22 -16.03 -51.19
CA GLY A 245 -17.02 -16.00 -50.33
C GLY A 245 -17.40 -15.69 -48.88
N LEU A 246 -16.56 -16.12 -47.94
CA LEU A 246 -16.76 -15.88 -46.51
C LEU A 246 -15.65 -14.98 -45.96
N ASN A 247 -16.02 -13.74 -45.61
CA ASN A 247 -15.18 -12.85 -44.81
C ASN A 247 -15.66 -12.90 -43.36
N LEU A 248 -14.80 -13.32 -42.44
CA LEU A 248 -15.05 -13.31 -41.01
C LEU A 248 -14.18 -12.24 -40.34
N VAL A 249 -14.81 -11.22 -39.76
CA VAL A 249 -14.11 -10.30 -38.84
C VAL A 249 -14.61 -10.61 -37.44
N SER A 250 -13.83 -11.32 -36.61
CA SER A 250 -14.32 -11.78 -35.30
C SER A 250 -13.25 -11.86 -34.23
N GLY A 251 -13.64 -11.90 -32.96
CA GLY A 251 -12.72 -12.24 -31.87
C GLY A 251 -12.27 -13.70 -31.99
N ILE A 252 -13.24 -14.62 -31.97
CA ILE A 252 -12.99 -16.07 -32.09
C ILE A 252 -13.83 -16.65 -33.22
N ALA A 253 -13.24 -17.38 -34.16
CA ALA A 253 -13.97 -18.16 -35.16
C ALA A 253 -13.80 -19.66 -34.89
N ARG A 254 -14.91 -20.39 -34.78
CA ARG A 254 -14.96 -21.83 -34.50
C ARG A 254 -15.75 -22.55 -35.59
N PHE A 255 -15.13 -23.57 -36.16
CA PHE A 255 -15.75 -24.40 -37.19
C PHE A 255 -15.77 -25.85 -36.71
N GLU A 256 -16.96 -26.46 -36.66
CA GLU A 256 -17.14 -27.88 -36.31
C GLU A 256 -17.49 -28.75 -37.51
N GLY A 257 -18.01 -28.17 -38.60
CA GLY A 257 -18.29 -28.86 -39.87
C GLY A 257 -17.42 -28.39 -41.03
N ALA A 258 -17.21 -29.27 -42.03
CA ALA A 258 -16.36 -28.97 -43.18
C ALA A 258 -16.78 -27.70 -43.95
N ILE A 259 -15.83 -27.04 -44.60
CA ILE A 259 -16.06 -25.84 -45.41
C ILE A 259 -15.87 -26.19 -46.89
N GLY A 260 -16.84 -25.91 -47.74
CA GLY A 260 -16.80 -26.15 -49.18
C GLY A 260 -16.86 -27.63 -49.60
N PHE A 261 -17.38 -28.52 -48.75
CA PHE A 261 -17.28 -29.97 -48.96
C PHE A 261 -18.08 -30.47 -50.16
N SER A 262 -19.36 -30.11 -50.29
CA SER A 262 -20.19 -30.55 -51.42
C SER A 262 -20.13 -29.59 -52.61
N GLN A 263 -19.93 -28.31 -52.33
CA GLN A 263 -19.66 -27.27 -53.32
C GLN A 263 -18.65 -26.28 -52.73
N PRO A 264 -17.52 -26.01 -53.39
CA PRO A 264 -16.49 -25.13 -52.88
C PRO A 264 -17.01 -23.70 -52.69
N ILE A 265 -16.44 -22.97 -51.73
CA ILE A 265 -16.68 -21.52 -51.59
C ILE A 265 -15.58 -20.75 -52.34
N ARG A 266 -15.83 -19.50 -52.72
CA ARG A 266 -14.87 -18.67 -53.47
C ARG A 266 -13.57 -18.46 -52.72
N PHE A 267 -13.67 -17.99 -51.48
CA PHE A 267 -12.54 -17.71 -50.59
C PHE A 267 -12.99 -17.82 -49.12
N LEU A 268 -12.02 -18.01 -48.25
CA LEU A 268 -12.16 -17.86 -46.80
C LEU A 268 -11.13 -16.84 -46.31
N ASP A 269 -11.59 -15.70 -45.80
CA ASP A 269 -10.71 -14.72 -45.14
C ASP A 269 -11.20 -14.50 -43.71
N VAL A 270 -10.34 -14.80 -42.73
CA VAL A 270 -10.65 -14.64 -41.32
C VAL A 270 -9.67 -13.64 -40.72
N THR A 271 -10.17 -12.47 -40.35
CA THR A 271 -9.41 -11.37 -39.75
C THR A 271 -9.84 -11.18 -38.29
N GLY A 272 -8.90 -11.17 -37.35
CA GLY A 272 -9.19 -10.84 -35.95
C GLY A 272 -8.27 -11.47 -34.91
N SER A 273 -8.13 -10.81 -33.76
CA SER A 273 -6.97 -11.01 -32.90
C SER A 273 -6.97 -12.25 -31.98
N ILE A 274 -8.04 -13.08 -31.88
CA ILE A 274 -8.23 -13.84 -30.62
C ILE A 274 -8.19 -15.37 -30.70
N ALA A 275 -8.77 -16.06 -31.68
CA ALA A 275 -8.43 -17.48 -31.98
C ALA A 275 -9.29 -18.04 -33.12
N ILE A 276 -8.72 -18.89 -33.96
CA ILE A 276 -9.46 -19.69 -34.94
C ILE A 276 -9.29 -21.15 -34.54
N LEU A 277 -10.41 -21.83 -34.28
CA LEU A 277 -10.42 -23.25 -33.91
C LEU A 277 -11.11 -24.07 -34.98
N PHE A 278 -10.34 -24.93 -35.64
CA PHE A 278 -10.85 -25.92 -36.57
C PHE A 278 -11.03 -27.26 -35.84
N ASN A 279 -12.25 -27.79 -35.88
CA ASN A 279 -12.54 -29.18 -35.54
C ASN A 279 -13.02 -29.95 -36.79
N VAL A 280 -12.61 -29.47 -37.97
CA VAL A 280 -13.11 -29.90 -39.28
C VAL A 280 -12.01 -30.67 -40.02
N PRO A 281 -12.38 -31.68 -40.84
CA PRO A 281 -11.39 -32.44 -41.60
C PRO A 281 -10.92 -31.72 -42.87
N SER A 282 -11.72 -30.80 -43.43
CA SER A 282 -11.40 -30.17 -44.73
C SER A 282 -11.96 -28.76 -44.93
N ILE A 283 -11.20 -27.94 -45.66
CA ILE A 283 -11.56 -26.64 -46.22
C ILE A 283 -11.32 -26.72 -47.73
N THR A 284 -12.35 -26.46 -48.54
CA THR A 284 -12.23 -26.38 -50.00
C THR A 284 -12.64 -25.00 -50.48
N THR A 285 -11.73 -24.30 -51.16
CA THR A 285 -12.00 -22.98 -51.75
C THR A 285 -11.58 -22.93 -53.22
N GLU A 286 -12.09 -21.95 -53.98
CA GLU A 286 -11.67 -21.77 -55.38
C GLU A 286 -10.43 -20.88 -55.51
N THR A 287 -10.35 -19.82 -54.71
CA THR A 287 -9.31 -18.79 -54.82
C THR A 287 -8.32 -18.86 -53.67
N TYR A 288 -8.59 -18.32 -52.49
CA TYR A 288 -7.59 -18.28 -51.42
C TYR A 288 -8.18 -18.56 -50.03
N VAL A 289 -7.27 -18.89 -49.11
CA VAL A 289 -7.53 -18.98 -47.68
C VAL A 289 -6.58 -18.02 -46.96
N SER A 290 -7.10 -17.14 -46.11
CA SER A 290 -6.33 -16.15 -45.37
C SER A 290 -6.77 -16.13 -43.91
N PHE A 291 -5.78 -16.13 -43.01
CA PHE A 291 -5.97 -16.04 -41.58
C PHE A 291 -5.10 -14.91 -41.05
N ASP A 292 -5.69 -13.93 -40.37
CA ASP A 292 -4.98 -12.87 -39.65
C ASP A 292 -5.24 -13.01 -38.15
N GLY A 293 -4.37 -13.73 -37.43
CA GLY A 293 -4.56 -14.07 -36.01
C GLY A 293 -4.04 -15.46 -35.62
N ASN A 294 -4.38 -15.91 -34.40
CA ASN A 294 -4.00 -17.23 -33.91
C ASN A 294 -4.88 -18.32 -34.55
N VAL A 295 -4.28 -19.37 -35.12
CA VAL A 295 -4.97 -20.52 -35.71
C VAL A 295 -4.60 -21.79 -34.96
N THR A 296 -5.59 -22.61 -34.62
CA THR A 296 -5.40 -23.92 -33.99
C THR A 296 -6.36 -24.94 -34.61
N THR A 297 -5.96 -26.21 -34.59
CA THR A 297 -6.82 -27.32 -35.02
C THR A 297 -6.80 -28.44 -33.99
N ASN A 298 -7.93 -29.13 -33.82
CA ASN A 298 -8.03 -30.31 -32.98
C ASN A 298 -7.81 -31.62 -33.75
N SER A 299 -7.93 -31.58 -35.08
CA SER A 299 -7.78 -32.72 -36.00
C SER A 299 -6.75 -32.42 -37.10
N ASP A 300 -6.40 -33.44 -37.88
CA ASP A 300 -5.72 -33.22 -39.16
C ASP A 300 -6.62 -32.35 -40.07
N LEU A 301 -5.98 -31.48 -40.86
CA LEU A 301 -6.66 -30.45 -41.66
C LEU A 301 -6.24 -30.57 -43.13
N SER A 302 -7.18 -30.81 -44.04
CA SER A 302 -6.95 -30.68 -45.48
C SER A 302 -7.46 -29.33 -45.98
N ILE A 303 -6.64 -28.60 -46.72
CA ILE A 303 -7.00 -27.34 -47.39
C ILE A 303 -6.80 -27.55 -48.88
N SER A 304 -7.91 -27.71 -49.61
CA SER A 304 -7.90 -27.84 -51.06
C SER A 304 -8.24 -26.49 -51.70
N ILE A 305 -7.43 -26.06 -52.65
CA ILE A 305 -7.71 -24.90 -53.50
C ILE A 305 -7.83 -25.40 -54.93
N ASP A 306 -9.01 -25.22 -55.54
CA ASP A 306 -9.34 -25.83 -56.84
C ASP A 306 -8.50 -25.25 -58.00
N VAL A 307 -8.05 -24.00 -57.87
CA VAL A 307 -7.27 -23.33 -58.91
C VAL A 307 -5.78 -23.30 -58.58
N VAL A 308 -4.97 -23.82 -59.51
CA VAL A 308 -3.50 -23.81 -59.46
C VAL A 308 -2.99 -22.36 -59.46
N ASN A 309 -2.04 -22.02 -58.57
CA ASN A 309 -1.37 -20.71 -58.34
C ASN A 309 -1.85 -19.85 -57.17
N TYR A 310 -2.83 -20.28 -56.38
CA TYR A 310 -3.29 -19.49 -55.24
C TYR A 310 -2.66 -19.89 -53.90
N GLN A 311 -2.84 -19.02 -52.90
CA GLN A 311 -2.08 -19.02 -51.64
C GLN A 311 -2.97 -19.28 -50.42
N ILE A 312 -2.42 -20.01 -49.45
CA ILE A 312 -2.90 -20.05 -48.07
C ILE A 312 -2.02 -19.08 -47.28
N THR A 313 -2.60 -18.04 -46.67
CA THR A 313 -1.82 -17.01 -45.97
C THR A 313 -2.11 -17.02 -44.47
N PHE A 314 -1.05 -17.05 -43.65
CA PHE A 314 -1.09 -16.79 -42.22
C PHE A 314 -0.43 -15.43 -41.94
N LYS A 315 -1.20 -14.46 -41.45
CA LYS A 315 -0.78 -13.09 -41.14
C LYS A 315 -0.90 -12.87 -39.63
N GLY A 316 0.13 -12.29 -39.02
CA GLY A 316 0.14 -12.08 -37.56
C GLY A 316 -0.13 -13.36 -36.73
N GLY A 317 -0.07 -13.24 -35.40
CA GLY A 317 -0.45 -14.33 -34.50
C GLY A 317 0.37 -15.63 -34.63
N THR A 318 -0.17 -16.72 -34.08
CA THR A 318 0.45 -18.06 -34.11
C THR A 318 -0.52 -19.08 -34.72
N ALA A 319 -0.12 -19.71 -35.83
CA ALA A 319 -0.76 -20.88 -36.39
C ALA A 319 -0.14 -22.16 -35.77
N ASP A 320 -0.71 -22.62 -34.67
CA ASP A 320 -0.26 -23.81 -33.92
C ASP A 320 -1.10 -25.04 -34.28
N PHE A 321 -0.51 -25.94 -35.08
CA PHE A 321 -1.14 -27.20 -35.48
C PHE A 321 -0.68 -28.39 -34.62
N GLY A 322 0.17 -28.17 -33.61
CA GLY A 322 0.68 -29.23 -32.76
C GLY A 322 1.27 -30.40 -33.57
N ALA A 323 0.87 -31.63 -33.27
CA ALA A 323 1.31 -32.85 -33.98
C ALA A 323 0.41 -33.27 -35.16
N ARG A 324 -0.50 -32.39 -35.59
CA ARG A 324 -1.47 -32.69 -36.66
C ARG A 324 -0.85 -32.53 -38.04
N ASN A 325 -1.40 -33.27 -39.00
CA ASN A 325 -1.06 -33.12 -40.41
C ASN A 325 -1.90 -32.00 -41.04
N VAL A 326 -1.27 -31.20 -41.89
CA VAL A 326 -1.92 -30.20 -42.73
C VAL A 326 -1.64 -30.53 -44.18
N ASP A 327 -2.67 -30.79 -44.98
CA ASP A 327 -2.53 -31.06 -46.41
C ASP A 327 -3.04 -29.87 -47.22
N ALA A 328 -2.13 -29.03 -47.70
CA ALA A 328 -2.38 -27.89 -48.58
C ALA A 328 -2.29 -28.25 -50.08
N GLY A 329 -2.07 -29.54 -50.42
CA GLY A 329 -1.91 -29.99 -51.80
C GLY A 329 -0.83 -29.21 -52.57
N GLN A 330 -1.20 -28.69 -53.74
CA GLN A 330 -0.30 -27.91 -54.60
C GLN A 330 -0.26 -26.41 -54.25
N ALA A 331 -0.95 -25.97 -53.19
CA ALA A 331 -1.00 -24.55 -52.84
C ALA A 331 0.35 -24.03 -52.35
N LYS A 332 0.54 -22.70 -52.45
CA LYS A 332 1.62 -22.01 -51.75
C LYS A 332 1.15 -21.60 -50.36
N VAL A 333 1.88 -21.97 -49.31
CA VAL A 333 1.63 -21.47 -47.95
C VAL A 333 2.54 -20.29 -47.69
N LEU A 334 1.95 -19.15 -47.37
CA LEU A 334 2.63 -17.90 -47.04
C LEU A 334 2.45 -17.58 -45.57
N VAL A 335 3.55 -17.35 -44.84
CA VAL A 335 3.52 -16.84 -43.47
C VAL A 335 4.10 -15.43 -43.49
N GLN A 336 3.35 -14.45 -43.01
CA GLN A 336 3.71 -13.04 -43.13
C GLN A 336 3.58 -12.31 -41.80
N GLY A 337 4.70 -11.78 -41.29
CA GLY A 337 4.69 -10.85 -40.18
C GLY A 337 4.04 -9.54 -40.58
N GLY A 338 3.08 -9.07 -39.78
CA GLY A 338 2.49 -7.73 -39.88
C GLY A 338 3.20 -6.77 -38.92
N ALA A 339 2.42 -6.03 -38.12
CA ALA A 339 2.95 -5.30 -36.96
C ALA A 339 3.43 -6.23 -35.83
N SER A 340 2.97 -7.47 -35.83
CA SER A 340 3.39 -8.56 -34.95
C SER A 340 3.98 -9.71 -35.79
N ASN A 341 4.87 -10.49 -35.17
CA ASN A 341 5.43 -11.65 -35.82
C ASN A 341 4.35 -12.72 -36.03
N ALA A 342 4.36 -13.35 -37.21
CA ALA A 342 3.47 -14.47 -37.52
C ALA A 342 4.24 -15.77 -37.32
N THR A 343 3.77 -16.67 -36.47
CA THR A 343 4.46 -17.93 -36.18
C THR A 343 3.71 -19.11 -36.77
N LEU A 344 4.36 -19.91 -37.60
CA LEU A 344 3.88 -21.25 -37.97
C LEU A 344 4.49 -22.28 -37.02
N ALA A 345 3.66 -22.92 -36.22
CA ALA A 345 4.09 -23.81 -35.14
C ALA A 345 3.51 -25.21 -35.34
N MET A 346 4.33 -26.20 -35.72
CA MET A 346 3.83 -27.56 -35.92
C MET A 346 4.92 -28.64 -35.85
N SER A 347 4.50 -29.88 -35.63
CA SER A 347 5.33 -31.08 -35.48
C SER A 347 4.82 -32.29 -36.28
N GLY A 348 3.73 -32.12 -37.03
CA GLY A 348 3.22 -33.11 -37.97
C GLY A 348 3.81 -32.94 -39.38
N THR A 349 3.03 -33.34 -40.38
CA THR A 349 3.40 -33.19 -41.80
C THR A 349 2.61 -32.05 -42.44
N LEU A 350 3.29 -31.12 -43.11
CA LEU A 350 2.70 -30.16 -44.04
C LEU A 350 2.93 -30.66 -45.47
N THR A 351 1.87 -31.14 -46.13
CA THR A 351 1.91 -31.41 -47.57
C THR A 351 1.63 -30.10 -48.30
N VAL A 352 2.55 -29.61 -49.12
CA VAL A 352 2.43 -28.28 -49.75
C VAL A 352 3.22 -28.22 -51.05
N GLY A 353 2.80 -27.34 -51.97
CA GLY A 353 3.61 -26.95 -53.12
C GLY A 353 4.87 -26.20 -52.66
N GLU A 354 4.70 -25.04 -52.03
CA GLU A 354 5.81 -24.23 -51.51
C GLU A 354 5.42 -23.58 -50.17
N LEU A 355 6.32 -23.58 -49.18
CA LEU A 355 6.21 -22.79 -47.94
C LEU A 355 7.12 -21.56 -48.02
N ILE A 356 6.55 -20.36 -47.90
CA ILE A 356 7.29 -19.08 -47.94
C ILE A 356 7.12 -18.36 -46.60
N LEU A 357 8.23 -18.03 -45.94
CA LEU A 357 8.27 -17.25 -44.71
C LEU A 357 8.75 -15.83 -45.03
N GLN A 358 7.88 -14.82 -44.88
CA GLN A 358 8.21 -13.43 -45.16
C GLN A 358 8.90 -12.73 -43.97
N SER A 359 9.23 -11.45 -44.12
CA SER A 359 9.73 -10.62 -43.03
C SER A 359 8.80 -10.69 -41.81
N GLY A 360 9.37 -10.90 -40.62
CA GLY A 360 8.61 -11.04 -39.37
C GLY A 360 7.88 -12.38 -39.22
N ALA A 361 8.06 -13.33 -40.14
CA ALA A 361 7.54 -14.69 -39.99
C ALA A 361 8.52 -15.58 -39.21
N ASP A 362 7.98 -16.36 -38.28
CA ASP A 362 8.68 -17.36 -37.50
C ASP A 362 8.21 -18.76 -37.90
N LEU A 363 9.15 -19.70 -38.01
CA LEU A 363 8.85 -21.12 -38.07
C LEU A 363 9.32 -21.79 -36.79
N SER A 364 8.41 -22.45 -36.06
CA SER A 364 8.70 -23.09 -34.77
C SER A 364 8.26 -24.55 -34.80
N PRO A 365 9.13 -25.49 -35.22
CA PRO A 365 8.84 -26.91 -35.10
C PRO A 365 8.56 -27.26 -33.63
N GLY A 366 7.53 -28.03 -33.33
CA GLY A 366 7.22 -28.46 -31.94
C GLY A 366 6.16 -27.63 -31.24
N GLY A 367 5.70 -26.57 -31.90
CA GLY A 367 4.64 -25.71 -31.37
C GLY A 367 5.10 -24.90 -30.16
N SER A 368 4.12 -24.41 -29.41
CA SER A 368 4.34 -23.72 -28.13
C SER A 368 4.79 -24.64 -26.99
N SER A 369 4.85 -25.95 -27.22
CA SER A 369 4.99 -26.98 -26.18
C SER A 369 6.42 -27.21 -25.65
N GLY A 370 7.45 -26.67 -26.32
CA GLY A 370 8.86 -26.87 -25.95
C GLY A 370 9.32 -28.34 -25.96
N SER A 371 8.61 -29.21 -26.69
CA SER A 371 8.93 -30.63 -26.82
C SER A 371 9.58 -30.89 -28.16
N PHE A 372 10.63 -31.72 -28.16
CA PHE A 372 11.31 -32.16 -29.38
C PHE A 372 10.31 -32.70 -30.41
N SER A 373 10.50 -32.28 -31.65
CA SER A 373 9.64 -32.62 -32.76
C SER A 373 10.37 -32.66 -34.10
N THR A 374 9.72 -33.26 -35.09
CA THR A 374 10.15 -33.21 -36.50
C THR A 374 9.03 -32.62 -37.32
N PHE A 375 9.25 -31.46 -37.92
CA PHE A 375 8.32 -30.88 -38.86
C PHE A 375 8.65 -31.35 -40.28
N ASN A 376 7.79 -32.18 -40.87
CA ASN A 376 7.96 -32.69 -42.24
C ASN A 376 7.22 -31.80 -43.23
N ILE A 377 7.88 -31.39 -44.30
CA ILE A 377 7.30 -30.63 -45.42
C ILE A 377 7.42 -31.49 -46.67
N VAL A 378 6.28 -31.99 -47.15
CA VAL A 378 6.21 -32.99 -48.21
C VAL A 378 5.59 -32.39 -49.46
N GLY A 379 6.24 -32.57 -50.60
CA GLY A 379 5.70 -32.19 -51.89
C GLY A 379 4.68 -33.18 -52.41
N THR A 380 3.72 -32.67 -53.19
CA THR A 380 2.91 -33.43 -54.13
C THR A 380 3.73 -33.97 -55.31
N SER A 381 3.19 -34.94 -56.05
CA SER A 381 3.87 -35.58 -57.20
C SER A 381 4.15 -34.69 -58.41
N GLU A 382 3.73 -33.42 -58.39
CA GLU A 382 3.75 -32.43 -59.49
C GLU A 382 3.72 -31.01 -58.84
N PRO A 383 4.42 -29.94 -59.30
CA PRO A 383 5.57 -29.78 -60.22
C PRO A 383 6.94 -29.65 -59.50
N LEU A 384 8.03 -29.26 -60.21
CA LEU A 384 9.44 -29.22 -59.76
C LEU A 384 9.75 -28.52 -58.41
N ASP A 385 8.90 -27.58 -57.98
CA ASP A 385 9.09 -26.85 -56.72
C ASP A 385 8.34 -27.48 -55.53
N SER A 386 7.76 -28.67 -55.70
CA SER A 386 6.90 -29.26 -54.68
C SER A 386 7.67 -29.62 -53.39
N GLY A 387 7.11 -29.24 -52.24
CA GLY A 387 7.73 -29.39 -50.92
C GLY A 387 8.89 -28.42 -50.65
N LYS A 388 9.02 -27.33 -51.41
CA LYS A 388 10.05 -26.29 -51.24
C LYS A 388 9.78 -25.41 -50.01
N ILE A 389 10.84 -24.93 -49.35
CA ILE A 389 10.80 -23.90 -48.30
C ILE A 389 11.65 -22.70 -48.69
N THR A 390 11.09 -21.50 -48.57
CA THR A 390 11.79 -20.23 -48.84
C THR A 390 11.73 -19.32 -47.62
N PHE A 391 12.88 -19.04 -47.00
CA PHE A 391 13.04 -18.04 -45.94
C PHE A 391 13.40 -16.67 -46.53
N MET A 392 12.51 -15.70 -46.49
CA MET A 392 12.75 -14.33 -46.97
C MET A 392 13.44 -13.44 -45.92
N PRO A 393 14.00 -12.27 -46.32
CA PRO A 393 14.67 -11.36 -45.41
C PRO A 393 13.80 -10.99 -44.20
N GLY A 394 14.35 -11.11 -42.98
CA GLY A 394 13.65 -10.81 -41.72
C GLY A 394 12.82 -11.96 -41.13
N SER A 395 12.80 -13.14 -41.75
CA SER A 395 12.18 -14.35 -41.17
C SER A 395 13.09 -15.07 -40.16
N ARG A 396 12.53 -15.95 -39.32
CA ARG A 396 13.27 -16.70 -38.31
C ARG A 396 12.89 -18.17 -38.26
N LEU A 397 13.87 -19.03 -37.98
CA LEU A 397 13.67 -20.43 -37.60
C LEU A 397 13.93 -20.57 -36.10
N LEU A 398 12.93 -20.97 -35.33
CA LEU A 398 12.98 -21.15 -33.88
C LEU A 398 13.00 -22.65 -33.58
N LEU A 399 14.08 -23.17 -33.00
CA LEU A 399 14.22 -24.58 -32.63
C LEU A 399 14.36 -24.70 -31.11
N ASP A 400 13.74 -25.70 -30.51
CA ASP A 400 14.05 -26.12 -29.14
C ASP A 400 14.97 -27.34 -29.15
N ALA A 401 15.96 -27.32 -28.26
CA ALA A 401 16.89 -28.39 -28.01
C ALA A 401 16.64 -28.93 -26.60
N GLY A 402 15.83 -29.99 -26.51
CA GLY A 402 15.54 -30.66 -25.25
C GLY A 402 16.46 -31.85 -25.01
N SER A 403 16.38 -32.43 -23.80
CA SER A 403 17.05 -33.70 -23.50
C SER A 403 16.58 -34.86 -24.39
N ALA A 404 15.40 -34.75 -25.01
CA ALA A 404 14.82 -35.75 -25.90
C ALA A 404 15.29 -35.64 -27.37
N GLY A 405 15.87 -34.51 -27.79
CA GLY A 405 16.14 -34.21 -29.19
C GLY A 405 16.23 -32.70 -29.44
N THR A 406 16.75 -32.31 -30.60
CA THR A 406 16.63 -30.93 -31.12
C THR A 406 15.62 -30.90 -32.23
N ASP A 407 14.67 -29.97 -32.15
CA ASP A 407 13.69 -29.72 -33.19
C ASP A 407 14.35 -29.64 -34.57
N ARG A 408 13.67 -30.21 -35.56
CA ARG A 408 14.18 -30.23 -36.93
C ARG A 408 13.08 -30.08 -37.96
N VAL A 409 13.46 -29.54 -39.11
CA VAL A 409 12.62 -29.39 -40.30
C VAL A 409 13.16 -30.28 -41.40
N ILE A 410 12.30 -31.11 -42.00
CA ILE A 410 12.65 -31.98 -43.12
C ILE A 410 11.76 -31.61 -44.30
N ALA A 411 12.32 -30.93 -45.29
CA ALA A 411 11.70 -30.67 -46.58
C ALA A 411 12.04 -31.77 -47.58
N SER A 412 11.06 -32.20 -48.36
CA SER A 412 11.28 -33.07 -49.53
C SER A 412 11.77 -32.30 -50.76
N GLY A 413 11.43 -31.00 -50.85
CA GLY A 413 11.89 -30.08 -51.90
C GLY A 413 13.12 -29.27 -51.47
N ALA A 414 13.44 -28.23 -52.25
CA ALA A 414 14.57 -27.34 -51.98
C ALA A 414 14.32 -26.46 -50.75
N VAL A 415 15.39 -26.05 -50.08
CA VAL A 415 15.36 -25.07 -48.99
C VAL A 415 16.22 -23.88 -49.40
N GLU A 416 15.59 -22.73 -49.52
CA GLU A 416 16.23 -21.47 -49.92
C GLU A 416 16.22 -20.49 -48.74
N ILE A 417 17.40 -20.06 -48.31
CA ILE A 417 17.58 -19.04 -47.29
C ILE A 417 18.04 -17.76 -48.00
N SER A 418 17.16 -16.76 -48.08
CA SER A 418 17.52 -15.48 -48.67
C SER A 418 18.67 -14.80 -47.92
N GLU A 419 19.46 -14.03 -48.64
CA GLU A 419 20.69 -13.46 -48.09
C GLU A 419 20.43 -12.40 -47.01
N ASN A 420 21.33 -12.38 -46.02
CA ASN A 420 21.65 -11.26 -45.11
C ASN A 420 20.68 -10.87 -43.98
N THR A 421 19.52 -11.50 -43.79
CA THR A 421 18.63 -11.14 -42.63
C THR A 421 17.72 -12.26 -42.11
N VAL A 422 17.99 -13.53 -42.44
CA VAL A 422 17.25 -14.66 -41.86
C VAL A 422 17.97 -15.13 -40.59
N PHE A 423 17.25 -15.32 -39.48
CA PHE A 423 17.85 -15.75 -38.21
C PHE A 423 17.48 -17.18 -37.85
N LEU A 424 18.40 -17.89 -37.21
CA LEU A 424 18.13 -19.15 -36.54
C LEU A 424 18.27 -18.96 -35.02
N GLU A 425 17.26 -19.34 -34.24
CA GLU A 425 17.34 -19.33 -32.78
C GLU A 425 17.21 -20.76 -32.29
N ILE A 426 18.15 -21.22 -31.46
CA ILE A 426 18.10 -22.54 -30.83
C ILE A 426 18.05 -22.33 -29.33
N LYS A 427 16.98 -22.79 -28.69
CA LYS A 427 16.80 -22.77 -27.23
C LYS A 427 17.14 -24.13 -26.64
N GLY A 428 17.40 -24.19 -25.33
CA GLY A 428 17.67 -25.46 -24.64
C GLY A 428 19.09 -26.03 -24.86
N THR A 429 19.31 -27.30 -24.46
CA THR A 429 20.59 -28.02 -24.58
C THR A 429 20.43 -29.24 -25.50
N PRO A 430 21.10 -29.28 -26.66
CA PRO A 430 21.04 -30.44 -27.55
C PRO A 430 21.54 -31.72 -26.87
N PRO A 431 20.93 -32.89 -27.16
CA PRO A 431 21.34 -34.14 -26.54
C PRO A 431 22.67 -34.64 -27.09
N GLY A 432 23.73 -34.51 -26.29
CA GLY A 432 24.97 -35.29 -26.43
C GLY A 432 25.85 -35.01 -27.65
N PRO A 433 26.95 -35.80 -27.80
CA PRO A 433 28.02 -35.60 -28.79
C PRO A 433 27.67 -36.11 -30.18
N VAL A 434 26.46 -35.81 -30.67
CA VAL A 434 26.01 -36.27 -31.99
C VAL A 434 25.82 -35.08 -32.94
N SER A 435 26.18 -35.27 -34.20
CA SER A 435 25.75 -34.37 -35.27
C SER A 435 24.23 -34.44 -35.39
N GLN A 436 23.57 -33.30 -35.30
CA GLN A 436 22.11 -33.20 -35.40
C GLN A 436 21.75 -32.39 -36.63
N THR A 437 20.95 -33.00 -37.51
CA THR A 437 20.35 -32.30 -38.65
C THR A 437 19.21 -31.44 -38.15
N LEU A 438 19.33 -30.12 -38.31
CA LEU A 438 18.32 -29.13 -37.93
C LEU A 438 17.37 -28.83 -39.08
N LEU A 439 17.90 -28.81 -40.31
CA LEU A 439 17.18 -28.49 -41.52
C LEU A 439 17.67 -29.43 -42.62
N GLN A 440 16.75 -30.04 -43.36
CA GLN A 440 17.05 -30.95 -44.47
C GLN A 440 16.17 -30.58 -45.67
N GLY A 441 16.73 -30.66 -46.87
CA GLY A 441 16.04 -30.45 -48.15
C GLY A 441 16.61 -31.33 -49.26
N SER A 442 16.08 -31.25 -50.47
CA SER A 442 16.73 -31.84 -51.66
C SER A 442 17.98 -31.07 -52.07
N VAL A 443 17.94 -29.74 -51.89
CA VAL A 443 19.06 -28.79 -52.01
C VAL A 443 18.89 -27.74 -50.91
N LEU A 444 19.98 -27.31 -50.28
CA LEU A 444 20.02 -26.19 -49.35
C LEU A 444 20.87 -25.06 -49.95
N SER A 445 20.26 -23.89 -50.14
CA SER A 445 20.96 -22.68 -50.62
C SER A 445 20.83 -21.52 -49.63
N GLY A 446 21.88 -20.70 -49.53
CA GLY A 446 21.96 -19.59 -48.56
C GLY A 446 22.42 -20.00 -47.15
N GLN A 447 22.50 -19.02 -46.25
CA GLN A 447 22.94 -19.20 -44.85
C GLN A 447 22.17 -18.26 -43.91
N PHE A 448 22.04 -18.66 -42.64
CA PHE A 448 21.42 -17.81 -41.61
C PHE A 448 22.42 -16.72 -41.21
N GLN A 449 21.94 -15.48 -41.02
CA GLN A 449 22.79 -14.31 -40.77
C GLN A 449 23.68 -14.47 -39.53
N ASN A 450 23.15 -15.07 -38.48
CA ASN A 450 23.87 -15.27 -37.23
C ASN A 450 24.83 -16.47 -37.26
N TYR A 451 24.80 -17.30 -38.31
CA TYR A 451 25.57 -18.54 -38.38
C TYR A 451 26.07 -18.85 -39.80
N PHE A 452 27.36 -18.58 -40.02
CA PHE A 452 28.05 -18.96 -41.25
C PHE A 452 28.55 -20.40 -41.21
N ASN A 453 28.83 -21.00 -42.38
CA ASN A 453 29.36 -22.36 -42.46
C ASN A 453 30.73 -22.48 -41.74
N GLY A 454 30.83 -23.46 -40.84
CA GLY A 454 31.99 -23.64 -39.95
C GLY A 454 31.98 -22.73 -38.72
N GLY A 455 31.03 -21.81 -38.61
CA GLY A 455 30.84 -20.92 -37.46
C GLY A 455 30.61 -21.72 -36.18
N GLN A 456 31.22 -21.24 -35.09
CA GLN A 456 31.15 -21.87 -33.77
C GLN A 456 30.32 -21.02 -32.82
N PHE A 457 29.50 -21.67 -32.00
CA PHE A 457 28.59 -20.98 -31.08
C PHE A 457 28.31 -21.86 -29.85
N VAL A 458 27.73 -21.23 -28.82
CA VAL A 458 27.28 -21.91 -27.61
C VAL A 458 25.75 -21.95 -27.59
N VAL A 459 25.18 -23.13 -27.43
CA VAL A 459 23.74 -23.34 -27.20
C VAL A 459 23.53 -24.23 -25.99
N GLY A 460 22.61 -23.83 -25.13
CA GLY A 460 22.39 -24.50 -23.85
C GLY A 460 23.64 -24.49 -23.00
N ASN A 461 24.10 -25.69 -22.63
CA ASN A 461 25.31 -25.90 -21.83
C ASN A 461 26.52 -26.37 -22.65
N ASP A 462 26.48 -26.25 -23.98
CA ASP A 462 27.53 -26.80 -24.83
C ASP A 462 27.86 -25.96 -26.08
N ALA A 463 28.98 -26.29 -26.74
CA ALA A 463 29.52 -25.63 -27.92
C ALA A 463 29.35 -26.51 -29.16
N PHE A 464 28.89 -25.89 -30.25
CA PHE A 464 28.58 -26.55 -31.52
C PHE A 464 29.16 -25.76 -32.69
N ARG A 465 29.35 -26.45 -33.81
CA ARG A 465 29.73 -25.90 -35.10
C ARG A 465 28.60 -26.14 -36.10
N PHE A 466 28.28 -25.13 -36.89
CA PHE A 466 27.39 -25.28 -38.05
C PHE A 466 28.12 -25.89 -39.24
N ASN A 467 27.50 -26.90 -39.84
CA ASN A 467 27.94 -27.50 -41.09
C ASN A 467 26.80 -27.38 -42.10
N TYR A 468 26.98 -26.51 -43.09
CA TYR A 468 26.10 -26.44 -44.26
C TYR A 468 26.58 -27.47 -45.28
N GLY A 469 25.79 -28.52 -45.48
CA GLY A 469 25.92 -29.45 -46.58
C GLY A 469 25.09 -29.01 -47.79
N GLU A 470 25.22 -29.75 -48.90
CA GLU A 470 24.45 -29.51 -50.13
C GLU A 470 22.93 -29.67 -49.91
N ASN A 471 22.53 -30.51 -48.96
CA ASN A 471 21.13 -30.87 -48.73
C ASN A 471 20.69 -30.79 -47.25
N ASN A 472 21.56 -30.29 -46.36
CA ASN A 472 21.24 -30.20 -44.94
C ASN A 472 22.04 -29.12 -44.20
N LEU A 473 21.47 -28.64 -43.10
CA LEU A 473 22.15 -27.88 -42.05
C LEU A 473 22.27 -28.78 -40.83
N GLN A 474 23.50 -29.04 -40.42
CA GLN A 474 23.81 -29.81 -39.23
C GLN A 474 24.50 -28.93 -38.19
N ILE A 475 24.24 -29.22 -36.92
CA ILE A 475 25.11 -28.81 -35.82
C ILE A 475 25.91 -30.01 -35.35
N THR A 476 27.21 -29.85 -35.18
CA THR A 476 28.08 -30.88 -34.61
C THR A 476 28.70 -30.34 -33.34
N GLN A 477 28.58 -31.11 -32.25
CA GLN A 477 29.21 -30.74 -30.99
C GLN A 477 30.72 -30.61 -31.21
N ILE A 478 31.32 -29.49 -30.78
CA ILE A 478 32.76 -29.26 -30.94
C ILE A 478 33.50 -30.21 -30.00
N GLU A 479 34.50 -30.93 -30.49
CA GLU A 479 35.30 -31.78 -29.62
C GLU A 479 36.04 -30.97 -28.56
N ALA A 480 36.18 -31.57 -27.37
CA ALA A 480 36.94 -30.94 -26.30
C ALA A 480 38.42 -30.84 -26.68
N GLY A 481 39.00 -29.66 -26.47
CA GLY A 481 40.42 -29.42 -26.69
C GLY A 481 41.28 -29.89 -25.52
N ALA A 482 42.54 -29.45 -25.53
CA ALA A 482 43.43 -29.62 -24.39
C ALA A 482 42.89 -28.92 -23.15
N SER A 483 43.24 -29.43 -21.95
CA SER A 483 42.90 -28.78 -20.67
C SER A 483 43.60 -27.43 -20.47
N THR A 484 44.42 -26.98 -21.41
CA THR A 484 44.99 -25.64 -21.47
C THR A 484 44.95 -25.16 -22.92
N VAL A 485 44.28 -24.04 -23.16
CA VAL A 485 44.17 -23.39 -24.47
C VAL A 485 44.83 -22.03 -24.37
N VAL A 486 45.77 -21.76 -25.28
CA VAL A 486 46.40 -20.44 -25.45
C VAL A 486 45.97 -19.90 -26.80
N GLY A 487 45.47 -18.66 -26.82
CA GLY A 487 45.03 -18.00 -28.04
C GLY A 487 45.38 -16.52 -28.01
N ALA A 488 45.14 -15.84 -29.14
CA ALA A 488 45.29 -14.40 -29.27
C ALA A 488 43.98 -13.78 -29.74
N LEU A 489 43.67 -12.59 -29.21
CA LEU A 489 42.59 -11.74 -29.70
C LEU A 489 43.03 -10.98 -30.96
N SER A 490 42.07 -10.38 -31.66
CA SER A 490 42.29 -9.50 -32.83
C SER A 490 43.30 -8.37 -32.57
N ASN A 491 43.36 -7.86 -31.34
CA ASN A 491 44.28 -6.82 -30.88
C ASN A 491 45.71 -7.32 -30.52
N GLY A 492 45.99 -8.63 -30.65
CA GLY A 492 47.28 -9.24 -30.33
C GLY A 492 47.50 -9.59 -28.84
N SER A 493 46.54 -9.33 -27.95
CA SER A 493 46.58 -9.78 -26.55
C SER A 493 46.44 -11.30 -26.48
N VAL A 494 47.28 -11.93 -25.66
CA VAL A 494 47.32 -13.40 -25.53
C VAL A 494 46.52 -13.83 -24.32
N TYR A 495 45.55 -14.72 -24.50
CA TYR A 495 44.80 -15.31 -23.40
C TYR A 495 45.21 -16.77 -23.16
N THR A 496 45.03 -17.23 -21.93
CA THR A 496 45.18 -18.64 -21.52
C THR A 496 43.96 -19.06 -20.73
N VAL A 497 43.28 -20.12 -21.18
CA VAL A 497 42.18 -20.78 -20.47
C VAL A 497 42.67 -22.15 -20.03
N LYS A 498 42.61 -22.45 -18.74
CA LYS A 498 43.14 -23.68 -18.14
C LYS A 498 42.12 -24.34 -17.23
N LEU A 499 41.79 -25.59 -17.51
CA LEU A 499 41.02 -26.48 -16.64
C LEU A 499 41.97 -27.42 -15.90
N THR A 500 41.96 -27.38 -14.57
CA THR A 500 42.72 -28.30 -13.71
C THR A 500 41.79 -29.25 -12.99
N GLY A 501 42.29 -30.43 -12.59
CA GLY A 501 41.51 -31.49 -11.93
C GLY A 501 41.64 -32.84 -12.64
N PRO A 502 40.77 -33.82 -12.31
CA PRO A 502 40.69 -35.09 -13.03
C PRO A 502 40.48 -34.91 -14.55
N THR A 503 40.91 -35.90 -15.35
CA THR A 503 40.81 -35.85 -16.83
C THR A 503 39.39 -36.07 -17.38
N THR A 504 38.43 -36.32 -16.48
CA THR A 504 37.00 -36.46 -16.81
C THR A 504 36.39 -35.14 -17.27
N GLY A 505 36.87 -34.01 -16.72
CA GLY A 505 36.47 -32.67 -17.16
C GLY A 505 37.06 -32.34 -18.53
N LYS A 506 36.25 -31.69 -19.36
CA LYS A 506 36.59 -31.35 -20.74
C LYS A 506 36.43 -29.85 -20.96
N LEU A 507 37.36 -29.24 -21.70
CA LEU A 507 37.38 -27.80 -21.97
C LEU A 507 37.21 -27.53 -23.47
N VAL A 508 36.32 -26.61 -23.81
CA VAL A 508 36.17 -26.03 -25.15
C VAL A 508 36.26 -24.52 -25.04
N VAL A 509 37.04 -23.90 -25.91
CA VAL A 509 37.18 -22.44 -26.00
C VAL A 509 36.95 -22.03 -27.44
N LEU A 510 36.01 -21.12 -27.66
CA LEU A 510 35.68 -20.58 -28.98
C LEU A 510 36.21 -19.15 -29.06
N ASN A 511 36.87 -18.80 -30.17
CA ASN A 511 37.31 -17.44 -30.43
C ASN A 511 36.24 -16.71 -31.24
N GLN A 512 35.68 -15.63 -30.69
CA GLN A 512 34.61 -14.83 -31.29
C GLN A 512 35.14 -13.48 -31.83
N GLY A 513 36.45 -13.40 -32.14
CA GLY A 513 37.11 -12.17 -32.61
C GLY A 513 37.66 -11.34 -31.46
N ASP A 514 36.80 -10.52 -30.84
CA ASP A 514 37.17 -9.61 -29.74
C ASP A 514 36.93 -10.21 -28.35
N GLY A 515 36.39 -11.43 -28.29
CA GLY A 515 36.13 -12.16 -27.06
C GLY A 515 36.19 -13.67 -27.25
N ILE A 516 35.91 -14.42 -26.18
CA ILE A 516 35.86 -15.89 -26.21
C ILE A 516 34.57 -16.41 -25.59
N ASP A 517 34.15 -17.59 -26.01
CA ASP A 517 33.19 -18.41 -25.25
C ASP A 517 33.92 -19.60 -24.63
N VAL A 518 33.51 -20.00 -23.43
CA VAL A 518 34.14 -21.08 -22.67
C VAL A 518 33.08 -22.08 -22.23
N VAL A 519 33.28 -23.34 -22.58
CA VAL A 519 32.45 -24.46 -22.15
C VAL A 519 33.30 -25.48 -21.39
N VAL A 520 32.85 -25.88 -20.21
CA VAL A 520 33.42 -26.95 -19.40
C VAL A 520 32.39 -28.08 -19.29
N ARG A 521 32.74 -29.28 -19.73
CA ARG A 521 31.86 -30.47 -19.62
C ARG A 521 32.30 -31.40 -18.51
N ASN A 522 31.34 -32.14 -17.94
CA ASN A 522 31.56 -33.20 -16.95
C ASN A 522 32.43 -32.74 -15.76
N SER A 523 32.25 -31.50 -15.34
CA SER A 523 33.02 -30.97 -14.22
C SER A 523 32.48 -31.49 -12.89
N THR A 524 33.38 -31.56 -11.91
CA THR A 524 33.08 -31.87 -10.52
C THR A 524 33.73 -30.83 -9.62
N LEU A 525 33.43 -30.83 -8.32
CA LEU A 525 34.06 -29.93 -7.34
C LEU A 525 35.59 -30.08 -7.22
N SER A 526 36.20 -31.12 -7.80
CA SER A 526 37.66 -31.27 -7.88
C SER A 526 38.30 -30.52 -9.05
N HIS A 527 37.50 -29.95 -9.95
CA HIS A 527 37.98 -29.18 -11.09
C HIS A 527 38.08 -27.69 -10.77
N ALA A 528 39.03 -27.00 -11.39
CA ALA A 528 39.13 -25.54 -11.33
C ALA A 528 39.48 -24.95 -12.70
N LEU A 529 38.71 -23.94 -13.11
CA LEU A 529 38.90 -23.17 -14.33
C LEU A 529 39.67 -21.89 -14.02
N SER A 530 40.74 -21.61 -14.76
CA SER A 530 41.50 -20.37 -14.69
C SER A 530 41.55 -19.72 -16.07
N ILE A 531 41.33 -18.42 -16.14
CA ILE A 531 41.45 -17.66 -17.38
C ILE A 531 42.28 -16.41 -17.11
N THR A 532 43.35 -16.23 -17.88
CA THR A 532 44.29 -15.10 -17.75
C THR A 532 44.53 -14.47 -19.10
N VAL A 533 44.72 -13.14 -19.14
CA VAL A 533 45.14 -12.41 -20.34
C VAL A 533 46.46 -11.71 -20.07
N ASN A 534 47.38 -11.77 -21.04
CA ASN A 534 48.59 -10.97 -21.08
C ASN A 534 48.39 -9.84 -22.09
N PRO A 535 48.09 -8.61 -21.63
CA PRO A 535 47.77 -7.50 -22.52
C PRO A 535 49.02 -7.04 -23.28
N ASN A 536 48.90 -6.86 -24.60
CA ASN A 536 49.99 -6.38 -25.45
C ASN A 536 49.99 -4.84 -25.58
N GLY A 537 50.10 -4.12 -24.45
CA GLY A 537 50.19 -2.65 -24.43
C GLY A 537 48.85 -1.88 -24.40
N GLY A 538 47.70 -2.56 -24.46
CA GLY A 538 46.36 -1.98 -24.25
C GLY A 538 45.86 -2.14 -22.81
N SER A 539 44.76 -1.45 -22.46
CA SER A 539 44.10 -1.53 -21.13
C SER A 539 43.28 -2.81 -20.89
N GLU A 540 43.39 -3.80 -21.76
CA GLU A 540 42.21 -4.49 -22.29
C GLU A 540 41.86 -5.79 -21.57
N ARG A 541 40.74 -5.73 -20.84
CA ARG A 541 40.07 -6.85 -20.16
C ARG A 541 39.58 -7.83 -21.23
N LEU A 542 39.74 -9.13 -20.99
CA LEU A 542 39.25 -10.15 -21.91
C LEU A 542 37.73 -10.24 -21.80
N ILE A 543 37.03 -10.17 -22.93
CA ILE A 543 35.59 -10.38 -22.98
C ILE A 543 35.30 -11.88 -23.02
N VAL A 544 34.50 -12.38 -22.07
CA VAL A 544 33.88 -13.70 -22.18
C VAL A 544 32.41 -13.49 -22.55
N GLY A 545 32.04 -13.96 -23.75
CA GLY A 545 30.68 -13.92 -24.25
C GLY A 545 29.80 -14.88 -23.47
N GLN A 546 30.05 -16.18 -23.58
CA GLN A 546 29.30 -17.21 -22.86
C GLN A 546 30.24 -18.05 -22.01
N LEU A 547 29.89 -18.26 -20.74
CA LEU A 547 30.54 -19.25 -19.88
C LEU A 547 29.53 -20.35 -19.55
N ARG A 548 29.84 -21.60 -19.89
CA ARG A 548 29.01 -22.76 -19.55
C ARG A 548 29.82 -23.78 -18.78
N VAL A 549 29.27 -24.27 -17.68
CA VAL A 549 29.88 -25.34 -16.89
C VAL A 549 28.80 -26.39 -16.66
N ASN A 550 28.90 -27.50 -17.39
CA ASN A 550 28.04 -28.65 -17.22
C ASN A 550 28.61 -29.55 -16.11
N GLY A 551 28.09 -29.37 -14.89
CA GLY A 551 28.49 -30.06 -13.67
C GLY A 551 28.81 -29.09 -12.52
N ALA A 552 29.27 -29.65 -11.41
CA ALA A 552 29.79 -28.86 -10.28
C ALA A 552 31.23 -28.41 -10.56
N ILE A 553 31.71 -27.32 -9.96
CA ILE A 553 33.10 -26.87 -10.15
C ILE A 553 33.67 -26.29 -8.85
N GLY A 554 34.93 -26.63 -8.58
CA GLY A 554 35.64 -26.25 -7.35
C GLY A 554 36.03 -24.77 -7.33
N ALA A 555 36.51 -24.24 -8.46
CA ALA A 555 36.84 -22.82 -8.58
C ALA A 555 36.77 -22.31 -10.02
N ILE A 556 36.43 -21.04 -10.18
CA ILE A 556 36.61 -20.26 -11.42
C ILE A 556 37.43 -19.01 -11.07
N THR A 557 38.62 -18.86 -11.67
CA THR A 557 39.56 -17.75 -11.40
C THR A 557 39.89 -16.98 -12.68
N ALA A 558 39.30 -15.81 -12.82
CA ALA A 558 39.32 -14.96 -14.01
C ALA A 558 39.32 -13.45 -13.65
N PRO A 559 40.29 -12.98 -12.83
CA PRO A 559 40.25 -11.63 -12.24
C PRO A 559 40.33 -10.47 -13.26
N THR A 560 40.80 -10.75 -14.48
CA THR A 560 41.03 -9.74 -15.54
C THR A 560 40.01 -9.83 -16.67
N ILE A 561 38.83 -10.41 -16.39
CA ILE A 561 37.81 -10.72 -17.40
C ILE A 561 36.55 -9.91 -17.17
N ASP A 562 35.97 -9.48 -18.27
CA ASP A 562 34.62 -8.94 -18.32
C ASP A 562 33.69 -9.99 -18.92
N LEU A 563 32.78 -10.50 -18.10
CA LEU A 563 31.74 -11.42 -18.54
C LEU A 563 30.56 -10.58 -19.07
N ILE A 564 30.42 -10.52 -20.39
CA ILE A 564 29.40 -9.69 -21.07
C ILE A 564 28.12 -10.47 -21.39
N GLY A 565 28.21 -11.78 -21.64
CA GLY A 565 27.05 -12.66 -21.77
C GLY A 565 26.98 -13.70 -20.66
N SER A 566 25.96 -14.56 -20.67
CA SER A 566 25.60 -15.33 -19.48
C SER A 566 26.68 -16.32 -19.04
N ALA A 567 26.78 -16.53 -17.72
CA ALA A 567 27.53 -17.62 -17.13
C ALA A 567 26.56 -18.59 -16.47
N ASN A 568 26.46 -19.82 -16.99
CA ASN A 568 25.57 -20.84 -16.44
C ASN A 568 26.37 -22.06 -15.97
N ILE A 569 26.28 -22.36 -14.67
CA ILE A 569 26.87 -23.53 -14.03
C ILE A 569 25.73 -24.44 -13.57
N THR A 570 25.60 -25.62 -14.17
CA THR A 570 24.47 -26.52 -13.89
C THR A 570 24.58 -27.26 -12.54
N GLY A 571 25.76 -27.20 -11.89
CA GLY A 571 26.00 -27.75 -10.55
C GLY A 571 26.47 -26.70 -9.53
N VAL A 572 27.01 -27.18 -8.41
CA VAL A 572 27.53 -26.32 -7.33
C VAL A 572 28.82 -25.61 -7.76
N LEU A 573 28.90 -24.31 -7.50
CA LEU A 573 30.10 -23.48 -7.69
C LEU A 573 30.77 -23.21 -6.34
N LYS A 574 31.89 -23.85 -6.00
CA LYS A 574 32.48 -23.66 -4.66
C LYS A 574 33.25 -22.34 -4.50
N SER A 575 33.92 -21.84 -5.53
CA SER A 575 34.61 -20.54 -5.47
C SER A 575 34.64 -19.81 -6.81
N LEU A 576 34.55 -18.47 -6.76
CA LEU A 576 34.60 -17.62 -7.93
C LEU A 576 35.42 -16.35 -7.66
N THR A 577 36.29 -16.00 -8.59
CA THR A 577 37.04 -14.74 -8.66
C THR A 577 36.96 -14.25 -10.10
N ILE A 578 36.36 -13.09 -10.34
CA ILE A 578 36.19 -12.52 -11.68
C ILE A 578 36.47 -11.02 -11.68
N GLY A 579 36.65 -10.42 -12.86
CA GLY A 579 36.76 -8.97 -13.02
C GLY A 579 35.38 -8.32 -12.91
N THR A 580 34.71 -8.11 -14.03
CA THR A 580 33.38 -7.49 -14.08
C THR A 580 32.36 -8.46 -14.69
N THR A 581 31.09 -8.39 -14.28
CA THR A 581 29.97 -8.95 -15.07
C THR A 581 29.11 -7.81 -15.59
N SER A 582 29.15 -7.53 -16.88
CA SER A 582 28.39 -6.43 -17.49
C SER A 582 27.14 -7.00 -18.13
N TYR A 583 25.96 -6.67 -17.59
CA TYR A 583 24.62 -7.08 -18.05
C TYR A 583 24.27 -8.58 -17.95
N ALA A 584 25.26 -9.46 -18.07
CA ALA A 584 25.13 -10.90 -17.97
C ALA A 584 24.72 -11.42 -16.60
N GLY A 585 23.84 -12.42 -16.60
CA GLY A 585 23.56 -13.22 -15.42
C GLY A 585 24.61 -14.30 -15.18
N LEU A 586 25.11 -14.39 -13.94
CA LEU A 586 25.80 -15.57 -13.43
C LEU A 586 24.78 -16.43 -12.68
N THR A 587 24.46 -17.60 -13.21
CA THR A 587 23.61 -18.59 -12.56
C THR A 587 24.42 -19.82 -12.17
N ALA A 588 24.31 -20.27 -10.93
CA ALA A 588 24.81 -21.57 -10.52
C ALA A 588 23.76 -22.34 -9.73
N ALA A 589 23.60 -23.62 -10.05
CA ALA A 589 22.78 -24.51 -9.25
C ALA A 589 23.41 -24.76 -7.86
N GLY A 590 22.71 -25.56 -7.06
CA GLY A 590 23.11 -25.90 -5.71
C GLY A 590 21.93 -25.82 -4.74
N THR A 591 22.19 -26.17 -3.51
CA THR A 591 21.21 -26.20 -2.43
C THR A 591 21.64 -25.26 -1.31
N ALA A 592 20.70 -24.89 -0.44
CA ALA A 592 21.01 -24.08 0.73
C ALA A 592 22.03 -24.73 1.71
N SER A 593 22.36 -26.02 1.59
CA SER A 593 23.47 -26.65 2.33
C SER A 593 24.84 -26.44 1.70
N ASP A 594 24.90 -26.12 0.41
CA ASP A 594 26.16 -25.90 -0.31
C ASP A 594 26.76 -24.52 0.01
N LEU A 595 28.09 -24.45 -0.01
CA LEU A 595 28.86 -23.23 0.28
C LEU A 595 29.62 -22.76 -0.96
N THR A 596 29.41 -21.49 -1.28
CA THR A 596 30.10 -20.77 -2.35
C THR A 596 30.88 -19.61 -1.76
N THR A 597 32.16 -19.48 -2.11
CA THR A 597 32.99 -18.33 -1.75
C THR A 597 33.24 -17.47 -2.98
N LEU A 598 32.55 -16.33 -3.06
CA LEU A 598 32.71 -15.35 -4.16
C LEU A 598 33.71 -14.28 -3.71
N VAL A 599 34.98 -14.55 -3.99
CA VAL A 599 36.11 -13.92 -3.28
C VAL A 599 36.40 -12.52 -3.79
N LYS A 600 36.29 -12.23 -5.10
CA LYS A 600 36.53 -10.89 -5.66
C LYS A 600 35.78 -10.67 -6.98
N GLY A 601 35.13 -9.51 -7.08
CA GLY A 601 34.65 -8.88 -8.32
C GLY A 601 34.95 -7.39 -8.30
N GLU A 602 35.21 -6.76 -9.45
CA GLU A 602 35.25 -5.31 -9.56
C GLU A 602 33.83 -4.74 -9.58
N SER A 603 33.01 -5.12 -10.56
CA SER A 603 31.58 -4.82 -10.54
C SER A 603 30.77 -6.03 -10.95
N LEU A 604 29.75 -6.38 -10.17
CA LEU A 604 28.96 -7.58 -10.40
C LEU A 604 27.49 -7.21 -10.58
N TYR A 605 26.86 -7.81 -11.58
CA TYR A 605 25.46 -7.68 -11.92
C TYR A 605 24.85 -9.07 -12.12
N ASN A 606 23.59 -9.24 -11.69
CA ASN A 606 22.77 -10.43 -11.97
C ASN A 606 23.40 -11.76 -11.50
N ILE A 607 23.65 -11.92 -10.20
CA ILE A 607 24.14 -13.19 -9.62
C ILE A 607 22.96 -13.98 -9.07
N SER A 608 22.80 -15.25 -9.43
CA SER A 608 21.78 -16.14 -8.85
C SER A 608 22.40 -17.49 -8.52
N LEU A 609 22.56 -17.78 -7.24
CA LEU A 609 23.19 -19.01 -6.75
C LEU A 609 22.21 -19.78 -5.86
N GLY A 610 22.00 -21.07 -6.11
CA GLY A 610 21.19 -21.92 -5.22
C GLY A 610 21.83 -22.16 -3.84
N SER A 611 23.15 -21.96 -3.76
CA SER A 611 24.00 -22.13 -2.57
C SER A 611 23.96 -20.95 -1.58
N ARG A 612 24.58 -21.14 -0.41
CA ARG A 612 24.94 -20.04 0.52
C ARG A 612 26.26 -19.40 0.11
N ILE A 613 26.34 -18.08 0.18
CA ILE A 613 27.59 -17.34 -0.05
C ILE A 613 28.28 -17.08 1.29
N THR A 614 29.50 -17.59 1.47
CA THR A 614 30.30 -17.30 2.67
C THR A 614 30.85 -15.88 2.62
N THR A 615 31.37 -15.45 1.47
CA THR A 615 31.87 -14.09 1.26
C THR A 615 31.53 -13.65 -0.16
N LEU A 616 30.99 -12.45 -0.28
CA LEU A 616 30.80 -11.69 -1.52
C LEU A 616 31.57 -10.38 -1.36
N ASP A 617 32.79 -10.29 -1.90
CA ASP A 617 33.62 -9.08 -1.85
C ASP A 617 33.72 -8.45 -3.26
N VAL A 618 33.11 -7.28 -3.42
CA VAL A 618 33.04 -6.51 -4.66
C VAL A 618 33.75 -5.18 -4.42
N SER A 619 34.82 -4.88 -5.15
CA SER A 619 35.59 -3.65 -4.90
C SER A 619 34.91 -2.39 -5.46
N GLY A 620 34.09 -2.52 -6.50
CA GLY A 620 33.29 -1.48 -7.14
C GLY A 620 31.80 -1.67 -6.89
N ASN A 621 30.99 -1.68 -7.95
CA ASN A 621 29.53 -1.65 -7.83
C ASN A 621 28.91 -3.05 -7.83
N LEU A 622 27.86 -3.24 -7.02
CA LEU A 622 27.03 -4.44 -7.06
C LEU A 622 25.62 -4.03 -7.52
N GLY A 623 25.12 -4.60 -8.61
CA GLY A 623 23.81 -4.24 -9.16
C GLY A 623 23.02 -5.40 -9.76
N GLY A 624 21.92 -5.08 -10.45
CA GLY A 624 21.01 -6.10 -10.98
C GLY A 624 20.35 -6.92 -9.88
N VAL A 625 20.10 -8.20 -10.12
CA VAL A 625 19.54 -9.12 -9.10
C VAL A 625 20.65 -9.99 -8.49
N VAL A 626 20.79 -9.99 -7.16
CA VAL A 626 21.71 -10.86 -6.41
C VAL A 626 20.88 -11.83 -5.56
N GLY A 627 20.70 -13.06 -6.04
CA GLY A 627 19.98 -14.14 -5.40
C GLY A 627 20.91 -15.17 -4.75
N ALA A 628 20.67 -15.48 -3.47
CA ALA A 628 21.33 -16.58 -2.76
C ALA A 628 20.46 -17.09 -1.60
N SER A 629 20.77 -18.25 -1.02
CA SER A 629 20.07 -18.68 0.20
C SER A 629 20.45 -17.82 1.42
N SER A 630 21.74 -17.49 1.58
CA SER A 630 22.23 -16.54 2.59
C SER A 630 23.61 -16.01 2.20
N ILE A 631 24.01 -14.87 2.77
CA ILE A 631 25.36 -14.31 2.66
C ILE A 631 25.93 -14.11 4.07
N THR A 632 27.10 -14.69 4.35
CA THR A 632 27.75 -14.46 5.66
C THR A 632 28.43 -13.09 5.70
N THR A 633 29.26 -12.77 4.70
CA THR A 633 29.92 -11.47 4.58
C THR A 633 29.68 -10.86 3.21
N LEU A 634 29.00 -9.71 3.16
CA LEU A 634 28.85 -8.87 1.98
C LEU A 634 29.79 -7.67 2.12
N LYS A 635 30.67 -7.46 1.15
CA LYS A 635 31.52 -6.28 1.07
C LYS A 635 31.39 -5.66 -0.31
N VAL A 636 30.96 -4.41 -0.37
CA VAL A 636 30.81 -3.65 -1.61
C VAL A 636 31.57 -2.35 -1.42
N GLY A 637 32.68 -2.16 -2.13
CA GLY A 637 33.50 -0.95 -2.01
C GLY A 637 32.86 0.29 -2.63
N GLY A 638 32.08 0.10 -3.70
CA GLY A 638 31.33 1.14 -4.39
C GLY A 638 29.85 1.17 -4.01
N ASN A 639 29.00 1.37 -5.01
CA ASN A 639 27.56 1.48 -4.83
C ASN A 639 26.85 0.12 -4.95
N LEU A 640 25.95 -0.17 -4.02
CA LEU A 640 24.94 -1.21 -4.18
C LEU A 640 23.70 -0.58 -4.82
N SER A 641 23.39 -0.97 -6.06
CA SER A 641 22.23 -0.52 -6.82
C SER A 641 21.57 -1.70 -7.53
N GLY A 642 20.76 -2.44 -6.79
CA GLY A 642 20.08 -3.62 -7.30
C GLY A 642 19.20 -4.30 -6.27
N THR A 643 18.63 -5.43 -6.67
CA THR A 643 17.78 -6.26 -5.81
C THR A 643 18.63 -7.34 -5.14
N LEU A 644 18.67 -7.37 -3.81
CA LEU A 644 19.28 -8.45 -3.03
C LEU A 644 18.16 -9.40 -2.56
N ILE A 645 18.14 -10.63 -3.06
CA ILE A 645 17.14 -11.65 -2.73
C ILE A 645 17.79 -12.74 -1.89
N LEU A 646 17.44 -12.84 -0.61
CA LEU A 646 17.97 -13.85 0.31
C LEU A 646 16.87 -14.73 0.88
N THR A 647 16.92 -16.02 0.57
CA THR A 647 15.93 -17.03 0.95
C THR A 647 16.54 -18.16 1.78
N PRO A 648 16.81 -17.93 3.07
CA PRO A 648 17.34 -18.98 3.94
C PRO A 648 16.29 -20.06 4.16
N THR A 649 16.73 -21.21 4.68
CA THR A 649 15.87 -22.39 4.93
C THR A 649 14.78 -22.15 5.98
N SER A 650 14.86 -21.08 6.79
CA SER A 650 13.82 -20.69 7.76
C SER A 650 13.80 -19.17 8.00
N ASP A 651 12.65 -18.63 8.39
CA ASP A 651 12.48 -17.20 8.76
C ASP A 651 13.24 -16.82 10.05
N SER A 652 13.80 -17.79 10.77
CA SER A 652 14.63 -17.56 11.96
C SER A 652 16.14 -17.57 11.67
N ALA A 653 16.55 -18.07 10.50
CA ALA A 653 17.95 -18.17 10.11
C ALA A 653 18.53 -16.80 9.75
N THR A 654 19.84 -16.63 9.92
CA THR A 654 20.53 -15.40 9.52
C THR A 654 20.77 -15.42 8.02
N ALA A 655 20.02 -14.60 7.29
CA ALA A 655 20.15 -14.47 5.84
C ALA A 655 21.38 -13.63 5.47
N LEU A 656 21.66 -12.57 6.22
CA LEU A 656 22.82 -11.71 6.02
C LEU A 656 23.54 -11.48 7.34
N SER A 657 24.74 -12.03 7.56
CA SER A 657 25.41 -11.89 8.88
C SER A 657 26.14 -10.56 9.03
N THR A 658 26.94 -10.18 8.04
CA THR A 658 27.69 -8.91 8.03
C THR A 658 27.67 -8.29 6.65
N ALA A 659 27.50 -6.97 6.56
CA ALA A 659 27.60 -6.21 5.33
C ALA A 659 28.39 -4.89 5.54
N THR A 660 29.36 -4.61 4.69
CA THR A 660 30.06 -3.33 4.59
C THR A 660 29.92 -2.78 3.18
N ILE A 661 29.27 -1.63 3.02
CA ILE A 661 28.86 -1.09 1.73
C ILE A 661 29.38 0.34 1.60
N GLY A 662 29.94 0.70 0.44
CA GLY A 662 30.37 2.06 0.12
C GLY A 662 29.18 3.01 0.12
N SER A 663 28.23 2.84 -0.81
CA SER A 663 26.95 3.57 -0.83
C SER A 663 25.79 2.66 -1.25
N MET A 664 24.55 3.07 -1.02
CA MET A 664 23.36 2.36 -1.48
C MET A 664 22.46 3.31 -2.28
N SER A 665 22.01 2.91 -3.48
CA SER A 665 21.09 3.71 -4.29
C SER A 665 20.07 2.83 -5.03
N GLY A 666 18.77 3.09 -4.87
CA GLY A 666 17.71 2.36 -5.61
C GLY A 666 17.68 0.85 -5.30
N SER A 667 18.19 0.46 -4.13
CA SER A 667 18.34 -0.96 -3.78
C SER A 667 17.07 -1.53 -3.14
N ILE A 668 16.71 -2.75 -3.53
CA ILE A 668 15.58 -3.48 -2.93
C ILE A 668 16.13 -4.75 -2.29
N TRP A 669 16.03 -4.89 -0.98
CA TRP A 669 16.48 -6.08 -0.26
C TRP A 669 15.27 -6.94 0.11
N ASP A 670 14.94 -7.92 -0.72
CA ASP A 670 13.96 -8.96 -0.40
C ASP A 670 14.65 -10.06 0.43
N ILE A 671 14.72 -9.84 1.74
CA ILE A 671 15.39 -10.73 2.67
C ILE A 671 14.35 -11.40 3.58
N ARG A 672 14.30 -12.72 3.55
CA ARG A 672 13.59 -13.54 4.55
C ARG A 672 14.59 -13.94 5.63
N GLY A 673 14.22 -13.92 6.91
CA GLY A 673 15.15 -14.25 7.99
C GLY A 673 15.78 -13.04 8.68
N LYS A 674 16.90 -13.24 9.40
CA LYS A 674 17.57 -12.21 10.20
C LYS A 674 18.70 -11.52 9.42
N ILE A 675 18.91 -10.25 9.73
CA ILE A 675 20.09 -9.47 9.34
C ILE A 675 20.96 -9.24 10.59
N GLY A 676 22.25 -9.50 10.49
CA GLY A 676 23.22 -9.18 11.52
C GLY A 676 23.61 -7.70 11.47
N THR A 677 24.87 -7.41 11.14
CA THR A 677 25.39 -6.03 11.13
C THR A 677 25.57 -5.51 9.71
N VAL A 678 24.92 -4.40 9.38
CA VAL A 678 25.10 -3.66 8.12
C VAL A 678 25.73 -2.30 8.43
N SER A 679 26.78 -1.95 7.69
CA SER A 679 27.45 -0.66 7.76
C SER A 679 27.58 -0.07 6.35
N VAL A 680 26.97 1.08 6.13
CA VAL A 680 27.08 1.88 4.89
C VAL A 680 27.98 3.08 5.18
N ALA A 681 29.11 3.17 4.49
CA ALA A 681 30.11 4.22 4.73
C ALA A 681 29.68 5.59 4.16
N GLY A 682 28.97 5.59 3.03
CA GLY A 682 28.47 6.76 2.33
C GLY A 682 26.98 7.01 2.59
N GLY A 683 26.32 7.63 1.61
CA GLY A 683 24.87 7.87 1.64
C GLY A 683 24.06 6.64 1.23
N LEU A 684 22.80 6.66 1.64
CA LEU A 684 21.77 5.72 1.22
C LEU A 684 20.64 6.51 0.56
N TYR A 685 20.26 6.15 -0.67
CA TYR A 685 19.23 6.84 -1.45
C TYR A 685 18.21 5.82 -1.98
N ASN A 686 16.93 6.02 -1.70
CA ASN A 686 15.83 5.17 -2.22
C ASN A 686 16.09 3.67 -1.98
N ALA A 687 16.40 3.27 -0.75
CA ALA A 687 16.63 1.86 -0.42
C ALA A 687 15.47 1.28 0.38
N THR A 688 14.99 0.11 -0.04
CA THR A 688 13.96 -0.66 0.65
C THR A 688 14.56 -1.94 1.21
N ILE A 689 14.34 -2.21 2.50
CA ILE A 689 14.84 -3.39 3.21
C ILE A 689 13.65 -4.15 3.80
N GLY A 690 13.43 -5.35 3.29
CA GLY A 690 12.20 -6.11 3.46
C GLY A 690 11.36 -6.10 2.18
N THR A 691 10.28 -6.86 2.15
CA THR A 691 9.39 -6.93 0.98
C THR A 691 8.66 -5.58 0.83
N SER A 692 8.64 -5.02 -0.38
CA SER A 692 7.81 -3.85 -0.71
C SER A 692 6.34 -4.22 -0.63
N ASP A 693 5.53 -3.42 0.05
CA ASP A 693 4.11 -3.69 0.33
C ASP A 693 3.21 -3.77 -0.94
N SER A 694 3.73 -3.61 -2.17
CA SER A 694 2.97 -3.42 -3.42
C SER A 694 2.65 -4.68 -4.23
N VAL A 695 3.20 -5.86 -3.92
CA VAL A 695 2.87 -7.10 -4.64
C VAL A 695 2.51 -8.18 -3.64
N ALA A 696 1.33 -8.78 -3.80
CA ALA A 696 0.72 -9.78 -2.94
C ALA A 696 1.53 -11.09 -2.81
N ILE A 697 2.68 -11.04 -2.13
CA ILE A 697 3.43 -12.20 -1.65
C ILE A 697 3.53 -12.10 -0.13
N ASN A 698 2.40 -12.42 0.53
CA ASN A 698 2.26 -13.03 1.85
C ASN A 698 3.38 -12.80 2.88
N THR A 699 3.04 -12.00 3.91
CA THR A 699 3.72 -11.82 5.20
C THR A 699 5.17 -11.36 5.09
N ASN A 700 5.41 -10.09 5.45
CA ASN A 700 6.74 -9.55 5.66
C ASN A 700 7.55 -10.51 6.58
N LYS A 701 8.60 -11.15 6.04
CA LYS A 701 9.38 -12.23 6.69
C LYS A 701 10.76 -11.79 7.15
N LEU A 702 11.05 -10.49 7.07
CA LEU A 702 12.27 -9.93 7.61
C LEU A 702 12.21 -9.94 9.14
N GLY A 703 12.98 -10.84 9.75
CA GLY A 703 13.12 -11.01 11.19
C GLY A 703 13.98 -9.92 11.82
N ASP A 704 14.78 -10.29 12.82
CA ASP A 704 15.61 -9.34 13.58
C ASP A 704 16.70 -8.69 12.73
N ILE A 705 17.00 -7.42 13.00
CA ILE A 705 18.18 -6.69 12.51
C ILE A 705 19.08 -6.39 13.71
N SER A 706 20.31 -6.91 13.74
CA SER A 706 21.21 -6.66 14.88
C SER A 706 21.72 -5.22 14.86
N SER A 707 22.23 -4.74 13.75
CA SER A 707 22.68 -3.35 13.62
C SER A 707 22.58 -2.87 12.18
N PHE A 708 22.02 -1.69 11.96
CA PHE A 708 22.02 -1.01 10.66
C PHE A 708 22.59 0.40 10.83
N LYS A 709 23.78 0.64 10.29
CA LYS A 709 24.53 1.89 10.45
C LYS A 709 24.76 2.53 9.09
N VAL A 710 24.40 3.80 8.93
CA VAL A 710 24.71 4.63 7.77
C VAL A 710 25.55 5.80 8.26
N SER A 711 26.80 5.93 7.79
CA SER A 711 27.65 7.03 8.25
C SER A 711 27.28 8.36 7.57
N GLY A 712 26.78 8.30 6.33
CA GLY A 712 26.20 9.44 5.62
C GLY A 712 24.71 9.65 5.90
N VAL A 713 24.03 10.35 4.99
CA VAL A 713 22.58 10.59 5.03
C VAL A 713 21.83 9.38 4.47
N ALA A 714 20.78 8.95 5.17
CA ALA A 714 19.79 7.99 4.70
C ALA A 714 18.57 8.75 4.15
N ASN A 715 18.51 8.88 2.84
CA ASN A 715 17.42 9.51 2.09
C ASN A 715 16.46 8.44 1.56
N SER A 716 15.18 8.55 1.91
CA SER A 716 14.11 7.63 1.47
C SER A 716 14.42 6.16 1.79
N LEU A 717 14.85 5.89 3.03
CA LEU A 717 15.08 4.54 3.54
C LEU A 717 13.78 3.91 4.02
N ILE A 718 13.39 2.76 3.47
CA ILE A 718 12.26 1.97 3.95
C ILE A 718 12.82 0.71 4.62
N ILE A 719 12.53 0.48 5.91
CA ILE A 719 12.80 -0.79 6.60
C ILE A 719 11.48 -1.40 7.05
N ASN A 720 11.25 -2.63 6.65
CA ASN A 720 10.02 -3.38 6.84
C ASN A 720 10.34 -4.68 7.59
N SER A 721 10.59 -4.60 8.90
CA SER A 721 10.94 -5.76 9.75
C SER A 721 9.76 -6.15 10.66
N VAL A 722 9.48 -7.45 10.77
CA VAL A 722 8.57 -7.99 11.80
C VAL A 722 9.29 -8.32 13.11
N GLY A 723 10.62 -8.26 13.11
CA GLY A 723 11.49 -8.54 14.25
C GLY A 723 11.92 -7.29 15.03
N ARG A 724 12.97 -7.46 15.84
CA ARG A 724 13.62 -6.37 16.58
C ARG A 724 14.78 -5.78 15.78
N ILE A 725 14.92 -4.46 15.79
CA ILE A 725 16.14 -3.77 15.36
C ILE A 725 16.95 -3.40 16.61
N THR A 726 18.12 -3.99 16.85
CA THR A 726 18.87 -3.69 18.10
C THR A 726 19.56 -2.33 18.04
N THR A 727 20.09 -1.92 16.89
CA THR A 727 20.68 -0.59 16.66
C THR A 727 20.38 -0.08 15.26
N LEU A 728 19.87 1.14 15.15
CA LEU A 728 19.70 1.89 13.91
C LEU A 728 20.39 3.25 14.06
N THR A 729 21.41 3.50 13.25
CA THR A 729 22.18 4.75 13.29
C THR A 729 22.33 5.32 11.89
N ALA A 730 22.13 6.62 11.73
CA ALA A 730 22.40 7.34 10.48
C ALA A 730 23.13 8.67 10.75
N GLY A 731 23.93 9.17 9.80
CA GLY A 731 24.43 10.56 9.82
C GLY A 731 23.33 11.61 9.59
N GLY A 732 22.14 11.15 9.18
CA GLY A 732 20.90 11.91 9.08
C GLY A 732 19.83 11.07 8.40
N PHE A 733 18.55 11.32 8.69
CA PHE A 733 17.42 10.78 7.92
C PHE A 733 16.79 11.93 7.15
N THR A 734 16.64 11.78 5.85
CA THR A 734 15.94 12.75 4.98
C THR A 734 14.93 12.02 4.12
N SER A 735 14.01 12.73 3.48
CA SER A 735 13.16 12.15 2.45
C SER A 735 13.01 13.08 1.26
N SER A 736 12.72 12.53 0.09
CA SER A 736 12.03 13.28 -0.96
C SER A 736 10.53 13.39 -0.64
N LEU A 737 9.83 14.32 -1.29
CA LEU A 737 8.37 14.45 -1.18
C LEU A 737 7.64 13.18 -1.63
N ASP A 738 8.22 12.44 -2.58
CA ASP A 738 7.58 11.27 -3.19
C ASP A 738 7.87 9.95 -2.44
N LEU A 739 8.93 9.88 -1.62
CA LEU A 739 9.37 8.66 -0.96
C LEU A 739 9.81 8.93 0.49
N PRO A 740 8.93 8.78 1.50
CA PRO A 740 9.28 9.01 2.91
C PRO A 740 10.27 7.97 3.43
N THR A 741 11.20 8.40 4.29
CA THR A 741 11.98 7.43 5.08
C THR A 741 11.05 6.82 6.12
N THR A 742 10.83 5.51 6.04
CA THR A 742 9.86 4.76 6.87
C THR A 742 10.53 3.57 7.54
N VAL A 743 10.44 3.47 8.86
CA VAL A 743 10.91 2.28 9.60
C VAL A 743 9.73 1.62 10.30
N LYS A 744 9.43 0.38 9.91
CA LYS A 744 8.48 -0.52 10.56
C LYS A 744 9.26 -1.64 11.26
N ALA A 745 9.09 -1.76 12.58
CA ALA A 745 9.72 -2.81 13.39
C ALA A 745 8.86 -3.16 14.62
N LYS A 746 9.07 -4.33 15.22
CA LYS A 746 8.43 -4.67 16.50
C LYS A 746 8.98 -3.82 17.64
N THR A 747 10.31 -3.71 17.70
CA THR A 747 11.02 -2.90 18.71
C THR A 747 12.33 -2.37 18.13
N ILE A 748 12.78 -1.21 18.61
CA ILE A 748 14.13 -0.67 18.37
C ILE A 748 14.89 -0.56 19.69
N GLY A 749 16.10 -1.10 19.75
CA GLY A 749 17.00 -0.91 20.89
C GLY A 749 17.52 0.53 20.93
N THR A 750 18.46 0.86 20.05
CA THR A 750 19.04 2.20 19.94
C THR A 750 18.69 2.83 18.60
N LEU A 751 18.04 3.99 18.61
CA LEU A 751 17.86 4.86 17.45
C LEU A 751 18.72 6.11 17.64
N SER A 752 19.67 6.38 16.73
CA SER A 752 20.49 7.59 16.87
C SER A 752 20.78 8.24 15.53
N THR A 753 20.74 9.58 15.51
CA THR A 753 21.35 10.36 14.46
C THR A 753 22.62 11.00 14.99
N VAL A 754 23.71 10.89 14.23
CA VAL A 754 24.92 11.69 14.48
C VAL A 754 24.74 12.96 13.66
N ALA A 755 24.76 14.14 14.28
CA ALA A 755 24.74 15.40 13.54
C ALA A 755 25.85 15.35 12.48
N ASN A 756 25.53 15.57 11.20
CA ASN A 756 26.53 15.80 10.18
C ASN A 756 26.83 17.31 10.11
N PRO A 757 27.92 17.80 10.72
CA PRO A 757 28.27 19.23 10.67
C PRO A 757 28.80 19.70 9.31
N ALA A 758 29.02 18.81 8.34
CA ALA A 758 29.89 19.10 7.19
C ALA A 758 29.25 19.89 6.04
N ASN A 759 27.92 19.96 5.93
CA ASN A 759 27.28 20.76 4.89
C ASN A 759 26.83 22.10 5.48
N GLY A 760 27.73 23.09 5.46
CA GLY A 760 27.50 24.48 5.88
C GLY A 760 26.42 25.24 5.08
N SER A 761 25.58 24.54 4.31
CA SER A 761 24.34 25.08 3.77
C SER A 761 23.28 25.09 4.86
N THR A 762 22.85 26.28 5.26
CA THR A 762 21.67 26.56 6.09
C THR A 762 20.34 26.12 5.45
N GLY A 763 20.38 25.22 4.46
CA GLY A 763 19.20 24.62 3.84
C GLY A 763 18.54 23.70 4.85
N ALA A 764 17.35 24.08 5.29
CA ALA A 764 16.52 23.29 6.18
C ALA A 764 16.47 21.83 5.70
N VAL A 765 16.76 20.91 6.61
CA VAL A 765 16.44 19.49 6.43
C VAL A 765 14.93 19.37 6.60
N ASP A 766 14.19 19.88 5.61
CA ASP A 766 12.76 19.63 5.49
C ASP A 766 12.58 18.20 4.95
N ASN A 767 11.54 17.53 5.47
CA ASN A 767 10.94 16.27 5.00
C ASN A 767 11.28 14.99 5.79
N GLY A 768 10.29 14.50 6.54
CA GLY A 768 9.69 13.19 6.24
C GLY A 768 10.26 11.92 6.90
N PHE A 769 10.77 11.95 8.14
CA PHE A 769 11.06 10.71 8.88
C PHE A 769 9.81 10.14 9.57
N SER A 770 9.29 9.03 9.05
CA SER A 770 8.18 8.25 9.62
C SER A 770 8.70 7.02 10.36
N LEU A 771 8.16 6.77 11.56
CA LEU A 771 8.55 5.65 12.41
C LEU A 771 7.29 4.95 12.92
N THR A 772 7.12 3.67 12.58
CA THR A 772 6.02 2.83 13.07
C THR A 772 6.59 1.69 13.90
N LEU A 773 6.28 1.65 15.20
CA LEU A 773 6.71 0.59 16.10
C LEU A 773 5.51 -0.09 16.73
N ASP A 774 5.35 -1.39 16.51
CA ASP A 774 4.31 -2.19 17.17
C ASP A 774 4.94 -3.25 18.08
N ALA A 775 5.11 -2.92 19.37
CA ALA A 775 5.61 -3.87 20.36
C ALA A 775 4.53 -4.90 20.79
N GLY A 776 3.36 -4.91 20.15
CA GLY A 776 2.19 -5.76 20.43
C GLY A 776 1.32 -5.29 21.60
N SER A 777 1.88 -4.50 22.52
CA SER A 777 1.19 -3.96 23.70
C SER A 777 1.86 -2.66 24.18
N ARG A 778 1.08 -1.78 24.80
CA ARG A 778 1.52 -0.53 25.44
C ARG A 778 2.53 -0.76 26.57
N THR A 779 2.58 -1.97 27.14
CA THR A 779 3.47 -2.35 28.24
C THR A 779 4.85 -2.81 27.81
N ASN A 780 5.02 -3.20 26.53
CA ASN A 780 6.27 -3.72 26.01
C ASN A 780 7.18 -2.56 25.59
N LEU A 781 8.49 -2.70 25.76
CA LEU A 781 9.46 -1.69 25.35
C LEU A 781 9.54 -1.63 23.81
N ALA A 782 8.95 -0.61 23.20
CA ALA A 782 9.02 -0.37 21.76
C ALA A 782 10.34 0.27 21.36
N LEU A 783 10.85 1.21 22.16
CA LEU A 783 12.08 1.95 21.88
C LEU A 783 12.92 2.08 23.16
N SER A 784 14.09 1.44 23.23
CA SER A 784 14.91 1.50 24.46
C SER A 784 15.62 2.84 24.61
N THR A 785 16.33 3.30 23.59
CA THR A 785 17.00 4.59 23.60
C THR A 785 16.86 5.27 22.24
N ALA A 786 16.55 6.56 22.24
CA ALA A 786 16.58 7.43 21.08
C ALA A 786 17.46 8.64 21.41
N SER A 787 18.43 8.95 20.55
CA SER A 787 19.29 10.12 20.71
C SER A 787 19.48 10.84 19.38
N PHE A 788 18.89 12.02 19.26
CA PHE A 788 19.04 12.88 18.09
C PHE A 788 20.00 14.02 18.43
N ALA A 789 21.07 14.17 17.65
CA ALA A 789 21.98 15.30 17.77
C ALA A 789 21.92 16.15 16.50
N GLY A 790 21.91 17.48 16.66
CA GLY A 790 22.00 18.45 15.55
C GLY A 790 21.09 19.66 15.76
N THR A 791 21.39 20.75 15.06
CA THR A 791 20.49 21.91 14.96
C THR A 791 19.45 21.62 13.87
N PHE A 792 18.18 21.45 14.24
CA PHE A 792 17.10 21.26 13.27
C PHE A 792 16.37 22.61 13.11
N ASN A 793 16.68 23.34 12.04
CA ASN A 793 16.06 24.62 11.71
C ASN A 793 14.77 24.46 10.86
N GLY A 794 14.24 23.24 10.73
CA GLY A 794 12.98 22.94 10.05
C GLY A 794 11.91 22.53 11.06
N ASN A 795 10.66 22.85 10.78
CA ASN A 795 9.54 22.40 11.59
C ASN A 795 9.37 20.88 11.41
N PHE A 796 9.49 20.12 12.50
CA PHE A 796 9.15 18.69 12.49
C PHE A 796 7.61 18.54 12.53
N TYR A 797 6.93 18.94 11.46
CA TYR A 797 5.47 18.87 11.38
C TYR A 797 4.98 17.42 11.37
N LEU A 798 4.46 16.98 12.51
CA LEU A 798 3.60 15.80 12.65
C LEU A 798 2.11 16.14 12.46
N TYR A 799 1.78 17.38 12.07
CA TYR A 799 0.41 17.84 11.92
C TYR A 799 0.26 18.84 10.77
N ASP A 800 -0.69 18.54 9.89
CA ASP A 800 -1.15 19.40 8.80
C ASP A 800 -2.15 20.43 9.35
N PRO A 801 -1.88 21.75 9.28
CA PRO A 801 -2.96 22.71 9.30
C PRO A 801 -3.64 22.67 7.93
N ILE A 802 -4.68 21.84 7.81
CA ILE A 802 -5.65 21.92 6.71
C ILE A 802 -6.21 23.35 6.71
N THR A 803 -5.65 24.21 5.88
CA THR A 803 -6.33 25.33 5.21
C THR A 803 -5.69 25.73 3.87
N GLY A 804 -4.71 25.00 3.30
CA GLY A 804 -4.06 25.45 2.06
C GLY A 804 -3.44 24.37 1.15
N GLY A 805 -4.24 23.49 0.57
CA GLY A 805 -4.02 22.89 -0.78
C GLY A 805 -2.78 22.01 -1.09
N GLY A 806 -1.82 21.83 -0.17
CA GLY A 806 -0.63 20.98 -0.40
C GLY A 806 -0.78 19.58 0.18
N THR A 807 -0.70 18.54 -0.65
CA THR A 807 -0.85 17.11 -0.26
C THR A 807 0.36 16.51 0.47
N SER A 808 1.13 17.29 1.24
CA SER A 808 2.29 16.76 1.95
C SER A 808 1.84 15.79 3.05
N THR A 809 2.22 14.52 2.93
CA THR A 809 1.94 13.51 3.96
C THR A 809 2.74 13.85 5.23
N PRO A 810 2.10 13.96 6.41
CA PRO A 810 2.80 14.33 7.63
C PRO A 810 3.81 13.25 8.02
N THR A 811 4.98 13.67 8.52
CA THR A 811 5.81 12.75 9.33
C THR A 811 4.92 12.13 10.39
N THR A 812 4.97 10.82 10.62
CA THR A 812 4.12 10.17 11.63
C THR A 812 4.98 9.23 12.47
N TRP A 813 5.02 9.44 13.78
CA TRP A 813 5.58 8.51 14.75
C TRP A 813 4.42 7.75 15.40
N ASP A 814 4.15 6.55 14.88
CA ASP A 814 3.07 5.68 15.35
C ASP A 814 3.67 4.55 16.20
N ILE A 815 3.70 4.74 17.53
CA ILE A 815 4.37 3.84 18.47
C ILE A 815 3.36 3.22 19.43
N ARG A 816 3.22 1.90 19.40
CA ARG A 816 2.55 1.08 20.41
C ARG A 816 3.58 0.44 21.34
N GLY A 817 3.75 0.99 22.54
CA GLY A 817 4.66 0.47 23.57
C GLY A 817 5.30 1.55 24.44
N LYS A 818 6.18 1.14 25.36
CA LYS A 818 6.99 2.00 26.23
C LYS A 818 8.21 2.56 25.49
N ILE A 819 8.66 3.72 25.93
CA ILE A 819 9.94 4.31 25.53
C ILE A 819 10.86 4.34 26.76
N GLY A 820 12.11 3.92 26.61
CA GLY A 820 13.13 4.05 27.66
C GLY A 820 13.58 5.51 27.76
N SER A 821 14.71 5.86 27.13
CA SER A 821 15.21 7.23 27.12
C SER A 821 15.08 7.88 25.74
N PHE A 822 14.57 9.09 25.69
CA PHE A 822 14.51 9.93 24.50
C PHE A 822 15.31 11.21 24.75
N THR A 823 16.42 11.38 24.03
CA THR A 823 17.32 12.53 24.17
C THR A 823 17.38 13.33 22.89
N VAL A 824 17.22 14.65 23.01
CA VAL A 824 17.36 15.59 21.90
C VAL A 824 18.46 16.61 22.24
N LYS A 825 19.46 16.73 21.37
CA LYS A 825 20.55 17.69 21.49
C LYS A 825 20.46 18.70 20.34
N GLY A 826 20.47 20.00 20.67
CA GLY A 826 20.35 21.11 19.72
C GLY A 826 19.01 21.85 19.82
N ASN A 827 18.79 22.83 18.94
CA ASN A 827 17.55 23.62 18.87
C ASN A 827 16.53 22.95 17.94
N TRP A 828 15.27 22.87 18.37
CA TRP A 828 14.19 22.15 17.69
C TRP A 828 12.89 22.96 17.70
N SER A 829 12.25 23.10 16.54
CA SER A 829 10.89 23.63 16.43
C SER A 829 9.86 22.50 16.26
N ASN A 830 8.78 22.55 17.06
CA ASN A 830 7.59 21.70 16.93
C ASN A 830 7.84 20.17 16.95
N PHE A 831 8.30 19.61 18.08
CA PHE A 831 8.44 18.17 18.24
C PHE A 831 7.18 17.52 18.84
N THR A 832 6.51 16.62 18.12
CA THR A 832 5.39 15.83 18.67
C THR A 832 5.81 14.37 18.91
N LEU A 833 5.35 13.74 19.99
CA LEU A 833 5.59 12.31 20.27
C LEU A 833 4.27 11.64 20.66
N GLY A 834 3.81 10.71 19.82
CA GLY A 834 2.48 10.09 19.92
C GLY A 834 1.47 10.78 19.00
N ASN A 835 0.65 9.98 18.32
CA ASN A 835 -0.32 10.47 17.33
C ASN A 835 -1.51 11.18 17.99
N THR A 836 -1.86 12.37 17.51
CA THR A 836 -3.00 13.19 17.96
C THR A 836 -4.24 13.05 17.06
N ALA A 837 -4.15 12.41 15.90
CA ALA A 837 -5.20 12.35 14.89
C ALA A 837 -5.77 10.93 14.69
N THR A 838 -7.04 10.87 14.32
CA THR A 838 -7.88 9.67 14.11
C THR A 838 -7.42 8.72 12.97
N ALA A 839 -6.32 9.02 12.28
CA ALA A 839 -5.91 8.31 11.05
C ALA A 839 -4.68 7.37 11.21
N GLY A 840 -4.07 7.23 12.39
CA GLY A 840 -2.99 6.25 12.61
C GLY A 840 -3.50 4.84 12.96
N GLN A 841 -2.63 3.83 12.87
CA GLN A 841 -2.96 2.46 13.23
C GLN A 841 -3.11 2.29 14.76
N PHE A 842 -2.40 3.10 15.57
CA PHE A 842 -2.40 2.97 17.03
C PHE A 842 -2.66 4.28 17.80
N PRO A 843 -3.82 4.95 17.61
CA PRO A 843 -4.15 6.14 18.39
C PRO A 843 -4.19 5.82 19.89
N ASN A 844 -3.59 6.69 20.72
CA ASN A 844 -3.55 6.55 22.19
C ASN A 844 -2.88 5.26 22.70
N GLN A 845 -1.88 4.72 22.00
CA GLN A 845 -1.19 3.49 22.42
C GLN A 845 0.27 3.67 22.86
N LEU A 846 0.74 4.91 22.96
CA LEU A 846 2.03 5.22 23.58
C LEU A 846 1.96 4.97 25.10
N GLY A 847 2.80 4.04 25.57
CA GLY A 847 2.90 3.66 26.99
C GLY A 847 3.79 4.62 27.80
N ASP A 848 4.40 4.09 28.86
CA ASP A 848 5.30 4.85 29.73
C ASP A 848 6.57 5.34 29.00
N ILE A 849 7.07 6.50 29.40
CA ILE A 849 8.37 7.03 28.98
C ILE A 849 9.29 7.10 30.20
N THR A 850 10.47 6.50 30.17
CA THR A 850 11.38 6.54 31.34
C THR A 850 12.05 7.91 31.45
N THR A 851 12.62 8.44 30.37
CA THR A 851 13.27 9.75 30.40
C THR A 851 13.07 10.48 29.09
N VAL A 852 12.62 11.73 29.15
CA VAL A 852 12.70 12.69 28.06
C VAL A 852 13.72 13.74 28.48
N SER A 853 14.78 13.94 27.70
CA SER A 853 15.81 14.92 28.00
C SER A 853 16.11 15.77 26.78
N THR A 854 16.17 17.08 26.97
CA THR A 854 16.63 17.98 25.94
C THR A 854 17.76 18.87 26.46
N THR A 855 18.74 19.17 25.61
CA THR A 855 19.93 19.96 26.00
C THR A 855 20.07 21.26 25.22
N GLY A 856 19.21 21.52 24.23
CA GLY A 856 19.08 22.82 23.55
C GLY A 856 17.69 23.42 23.72
N THR A 857 17.42 24.48 22.95
CA THR A 857 16.16 25.24 23.02
C THR A 857 15.06 24.54 22.23
N LEU A 858 13.92 24.22 22.88
CA LEU A 858 12.71 23.77 22.18
C LEU A 858 11.70 24.88 22.07
N TYR A 859 11.22 25.11 20.86
CA TYR A 859 10.16 26.10 20.64
C TYR A 859 8.79 25.53 20.97
N ALA A 860 8.53 24.26 20.61
CA ALA A 860 7.32 23.55 21.01
C ALA A 860 7.57 22.05 21.13
N VAL A 861 7.07 21.45 22.21
CA VAL A 861 6.98 19.99 22.37
C VAL A 861 5.53 19.61 22.61
N ASN A 862 5.03 18.62 21.88
CA ASN A 862 3.73 18.00 22.10
C ASN A 862 3.91 16.52 22.46
N LEU A 863 3.99 16.19 23.75
CA LEU A 863 4.05 14.79 24.18
C LEU A 863 2.61 14.31 24.43
N ASN A 864 2.17 13.26 23.74
CA ASN A 864 0.86 12.63 23.95
C ASN A 864 1.07 11.21 24.47
N SER A 865 1.62 11.09 25.67
CA SER A 865 1.73 9.79 26.35
C SER A 865 0.46 9.54 27.15
N VAL A 866 -0.13 8.35 26.98
CA VAL A 866 -1.25 7.90 27.83
C VAL A 866 -0.71 7.33 29.15
N GLY A 867 0.60 7.07 29.23
CA GLY A 867 1.29 6.50 30.40
C GLY A 867 2.01 7.53 31.28
N ARG A 868 2.95 7.04 32.10
CA ARG A 868 3.78 7.85 33.00
C ARG A 868 5.08 8.27 32.31
N ILE A 869 5.49 9.53 32.49
CA ILE A 869 6.85 10.00 32.23
C ILE A 869 7.64 9.97 33.54
N THR A 870 8.70 9.15 33.67
CA THR A 870 9.43 9.08 34.94
C THR A 870 10.30 10.32 35.17
N THR A 871 11.01 10.79 34.15
CA THR A 871 11.82 12.02 34.20
C THR A 871 11.61 12.86 32.93
N LEU A 872 11.30 14.14 33.08
CA LEU A 872 11.23 15.13 32.00
C LEU A 872 12.21 16.27 32.28
N ASN A 873 13.31 16.29 31.52
CA ASN A 873 14.35 17.31 31.57
C ASN A 873 14.27 18.19 30.32
N ILE A 874 13.99 19.48 30.47
CA ILE A 874 13.93 20.44 29.36
C ILE A 874 15.09 21.43 29.48
N GLY A 875 15.99 21.45 28.49
CA GLY A 875 17.21 22.27 28.48
C GLY A 875 17.00 23.77 28.20
N GLY A 876 15.87 24.14 27.59
CA GLY A 876 15.43 25.52 27.37
C GLY A 876 14.16 25.57 26.52
N VAL A 877 13.31 26.59 26.73
CA VAL A 877 12.13 26.88 25.89
C VAL A 877 12.36 28.23 25.22
N GLY A 878 12.39 28.27 23.89
CA GLY A 878 12.72 29.48 23.13
C GLY A 878 11.48 30.25 22.70
N ASP A 879 11.63 31.56 22.53
CA ASP A 879 10.68 32.41 21.84
C ASP A 879 10.86 32.21 20.33
N GLY A 880 9.94 31.47 19.69
CA GLY A 880 9.93 31.41 18.23
C GLY A 880 9.65 32.81 17.71
N ASN A 881 10.53 33.38 16.89
CA ASN A 881 10.35 34.67 16.23
C ASN A 881 9.00 34.71 15.46
N GLY A 882 7.91 35.14 16.11
CA GLY A 882 6.63 35.48 15.47
C GLY A 882 5.47 34.48 15.57
N TYR A 883 5.61 33.30 16.19
CA TYR A 883 4.46 32.38 16.37
C TYR A 883 3.95 32.40 17.82
N SER A 884 2.99 33.29 18.10
CA SER A 884 2.42 33.51 19.44
C SER A 884 1.59 32.35 20.02
N ASP A 885 1.28 31.31 19.22
CA ASP A 885 0.40 30.20 19.63
C ASP A 885 1.11 28.88 19.93
N SER A 886 2.43 28.77 19.71
CA SER A 886 3.15 27.50 19.84
C SER A 886 3.65 27.24 21.27
N ALA A 887 2.74 27.17 22.24
CA ALA A 887 3.10 26.74 23.60
C ALA A 887 3.56 25.28 23.59
N THR A 888 4.61 24.95 24.36
CA THR A 888 4.96 23.56 24.65
C THR A 888 3.83 22.92 25.46
N VAL A 889 3.19 21.87 24.92
CA VAL A 889 2.10 21.11 25.54
C VAL A 889 2.59 19.73 25.93
N VAL A 890 2.68 19.44 27.22
CA VAL A 890 2.96 18.07 27.68
C VAL A 890 1.66 17.46 28.18
N ARG A 891 1.17 16.41 27.49
CA ARG A 891 0.06 15.54 27.92
C ARG A 891 0.61 14.19 28.39
N ALA A 892 0.48 13.93 29.69
CA ALA A 892 0.89 12.66 30.30
C ALA A 892 -0.10 12.27 31.40
N GLY A 893 -0.21 10.95 31.66
CA GLY A 893 -0.97 10.46 32.80
C GLY A 893 -0.33 10.91 34.13
N SER A 894 1.00 10.87 34.21
CA SER A 894 1.75 11.47 35.33
C SER A 894 3.20 11.74 34.96
N ILE A 895 3.85 12.65 35.68
CA ILE A 895 5.29 12.94 35.60
C ILE A 895 5.92 12.66 36.96
N GLY A 896 6.95 11.81 37.01
CA GLY A 896 7.70 11.53 38.23
C GLY A 896 8.53 12.73 38.68
N THR A 897 9.53 13.11 37.88
CA THR A 897 10.40 14.28 38.11
C THR A 897 10.37 15.19 36.89
N PHE A 898 10.02 16.45 37.09
CA PHE A 898 10.13 17.51 36.11
C PHE A 898 11.29 18.44 36.47
N SER A 899 12.20 18.68 35.53
CA SER A 899 13.27 19.66 35.69
C SER A 899 13.39 20.50 34.42
N SER A 900 13.26 21.82 34.55
CA SER A 900 13.70 22.74 33.51
C SER A 900 15.05 23.31 33.90
N VAL A 901 16.01 23.34 32.98
CA VAL A 901 17.25 24.10 33.15
C VAL A 901 17.05 25.46 32.49
N ALA A 902 17.28 26.55 33.22
CA ALA A 902 17.38 27.85 32.60
C ALA A 902 18.63 27.88 31.72
N ASN A 903 18.46 28.13 30.43
CA ASN A 903 19.60 28.46 29.59
C ASN A 903 20.03 29.90 29.91
N THR A 904 20.94 30.06 30.87
CA THR A 904 21.40 31.37 31.40
C THR A 904 22.40 32.09 30.48
N THR A 905 22.64 31.62 29.26
CA THR A 905 23.83 32.03 28.49
C THR A 905 23.69 33.26 27.60
N THR A 906 22.49 33.85 27.45
CA THR A 906 22.35 35.15 26.76
C THR A 906 21.51 36.12 27.58
N ALA A 907 22.20 37.06 28.26
CA ALA A 907 21.62 38.15 29.05
C ALA A 907 20.86 39.21 28.23
N ALA A 908 20.46 38.91 26.99
CA ALA A 908 19.66 39.77 26.14
C ALA A 908 18.34 39.06 25.82
N THR A 909 17.25 39.63 26.31
CA THR A 909 15.86 39.50 25.84
C THR A 909 15.10 38.16 25.91
N GLY A 910 15.71 37.01 26.16
CA GLY A 910 14.99 35.72 26.15
C GLY A 910 14.25 35.38 27.46
N ALA A 911 12.99 35.81 27.60
CA ALA A 911 12.08 35.29 28.63
C ALA A 911 11.66 33.84 28.28
N VAL A 912 11.54 32.96 29.28
CA VAL A 912 10.91 31.64 29.08
C VAL A 912 9.43 31.87 28.73
N VAL A 913 9.07 31.68 27.47
CA VAL A 913 7.68 31.74 26.99
C VAL A 913 6.92 30.51 27.51
N GLY A 914 5.68 30.71 27.96
CA GLY A 914 4.91 29.83 28.83
C GLY A 914 4.91 28.33 28.49
N LEU A 915 5.21 27.50 29.49
CA LEU A 915 5.00 26.05 29.46
C LEU A 915 3.55 25.73 29.84
N ARG A 916 2.79 25.14 28.91
CA ARG A 916 1.45 24.60 29.20
C ARG A 916 1.56 23.14 29.60
N LEU A 917 1.35 22.85 30.88
CA LEU A 917 1.35 21.48 31.39
C LEU A 917 -0.10 20.99 31.53
N ILE A 918 -0.46 19.90 30.82
CA ILE A 918 -1.77 19.26 30.93
C ILE A 918 -1.55 17.83 31.46
N LEU A 919 -1.89 17.57 32.72
CA LEU A 919 -1.71 16.24 33.33
C LEU A 919 -3.05 15.67 33.75
N ASP A 920 -3.35 14.44 33.33
CA ASP A 920 -4.54 13.71 33.73
C ASP A 920 -4.16 12.38 34.40
N ALA A 921 -4.03 12.39 35.73
CA ALA A 921 -3.77 11.18 36.50
C ALA A 921 -5.02 10.31 36.69
N GLY A 922 -6.12 10.60 36.00
CA GLY A 922 -7.41 9.91 36.08
C GLY A 922 -8.24 10.25 37.32
N SER A 923 -7.62 10.77 38.39
CA SER A 923 -8.31 11.24 39.61
C SER A 923 -7.52 12.33 40.33
N SER A 924 -8.20 13.10 41.19
CA SER A 924 -7.56 14.09 42.07
C SER A 924 -6.70 13.46 43.19
N SER A 925 -6.83 12.15 43.43
CA SER A 925 -6.06 11.43 44.45
C SER A 925 -4.80 10.76 43.91
N ALA A 926 -4.70 10.55 42.59
CA ALA A 926 -3.52 10.01 41.95
C ALA A 926 -2.40 11.05 41.85
N LEU A 927 -1.14 10.63 41.94
CA LEU A 927 0.01 11.53 41.81
C LEU A 927 0.20 11.91 40.35
N ALA A 928 -0.18 13.13 39.98
CA ALA A 928 0.02 13.67 38.63
C ALA A 928 1.46 14.16 38.42
N LEU A 929 2.05 14.79 39.43
CA LEU A 929 3.41 15.34 39.37
C LEU A 929 4.16 15.01 40.66
N GLY A 930 5.19 14.16 40.60
CA GLY A 930 5.92 13.70 41.78
C GLY A 930 6.82 14.79 42.39
N SER A 931 7.69 15.39 41.58
CA SER A 931 8.43 16.57 41.95
C SER A 931 8.71 17.43 40.73
N ALA A 932 8.81 18.74 40.92
CA ALA A 932 9.13 19.69 39.87
C ALA A 932 10.15 20.71 40.39
N THR A 933 11.25 20.86 39.65
CA THR A 933 12.21 21.96 39.85
C THR A 933 12.20 22.86 38.63
N ILE A 934 11.78 24.11 38.81
CA ILE A 934 11.81 25.13 37.77
C ILE A 934 13.06 25.98 38.02
N ALA A 935 14.15 25.67 37.30
CA ALA A 935 15.33 26.53 37.28
C ALA A 935 15.07 27.62 36.23
N GLY A 936 14.88 28.86 36.66
CA GLY A 936 14.72 30.01 35.76
C GLY A 936 13.81 31.11 36.28
N VAL A 937 14.13 32.33 35.85
CA VAL A 937 13.40 33.56 36.11
C VAL A 937 12.24 33.59 35.11
N VAL A 938 10.99 33.48 35.57
CA VAL A 938 9.85 34.01 34.80
C VAL A 938 9.78 35.50 35.13
N VAL A 939 10.82 36.24 34.74
CA VAL A 939 10.93 37.68 35.00
C VAL A 939 11.25 38.33 33.69
N GLY A 940 10.20 38.76 33.00
CA GLY A 940 10.33 39.98 32.22
C GLY A 940 10.60 41.09 33.22
N ASN A 941 11.87 41.49 33.37
CA ASN A 941 12.23 42.65 34.17
C ASN A 941 11.86 43.89 33.34
N TYR A 942 10.57 44.09 33.08
CA TYR A 942 10.05 45.22 32.33
C TYR A 942 9.46 46.21 33.33
N THR A 943 10.07 47.39 33.37
CA THR A 943 9.71 48.51 34.23
C THR A 943 8.39 49.20 33.83
N SER A 944 7.65 48.65 32.86
CA SER A 944 6.36 49.17 32.39
C SER A 944 5.23 48.17 32.66
N PRO A 945 4.31 48.44 33.61
CA PRO A 945 3.22 47.55 33.97
C PRO A 945 2.03 47.54 32.96
N THR A 946 2.12 48.18 31.79
CA THR A 946 0.92 48.45 30.96
C THR A 946 0.81 47.71 29.62
N GLU A 947 1.82 46.98 29.12
CA GLU A 947 1.76 46.52 27.72
C GLU A 947 2.19 45.08 27.37
N PHE A 948 2.53 44.21 28.33
CA PHE A 948 2.81 42.81 27.98
C PHE A 948 1.96 41.80 28.77
N SER A 949 0.93 41.29 28.08
CA SER A 949 0.25 40.04 28.41
C SER A 949 1.24 38.91 28.18
N ILE A 950 2.08 38.61 29.18
CA ILE A 950 2.80 37.35 29.23
C ILE A 950 1.70 36.29 29.19
N ILE A 951 1.58 35.56 28.08
CA ILE A 951 0.56 34.54 27.87
C ILE A 951 0.74 33.52 29.02
N SER A 952 -0.07 33.68 30.07
CA SER A 952 -0.06 32.80 31.23
C SER A 952 -0.69 31.49 30.78
N THR A 953 0.12 30.56 30.29
CA THR A 953 -0.38 29.24 29.92
C THR A 953 -0.71 28.49 31.22
N PRO A 954 -1.99 28.20 31.51
CA PRO A 954 -2.37 27.56 32.77
C PRO A 954 -1.78 26.15 32.87
N TRP A 955 -1.40 25.75 34.09
CA TRP A 955 -1.15 24.35 34.41
C TRP A 955 -2.51 23.68 34.70
N ASP A 956 -2.99 22.86 33.78
CA ASP A 956 -4.23 22.10 33.91
C ASP A 956 -3.91 20.69 34.41
N ILE A 957 -4.01 20.50 35.74
CA ILE A 957 -3.58 19.27 36.40
C ILE A 957 -4.78 18.64 37.13
N ARG A 958 -5.14 17.41 36.72
CA ARG A 958 -5.98 16.49 37.49
C ARG A 958 -5.10 15.51 38.26
N GLY A 959 -5.04 15.67 39.59
CA GLY A 959 -4.24 14.83 40.49
C GLY A 959 -3.42 15.61 41.51
N LYS A 960 -2.63 14.91 42.32
CA LYS A 960 -1.74 15.48 43.34
C LYS A 960 -0.44 15.99 42.72
N ILE A 961 0.10 17.04 43.31
CA ILE A 961 1.46 17.53 43.11
C ILE A 961 2.26 17.17 44.37
N GLY A 962 3.44 16.58 44.22
CA GLY A 962 4.38 16.41 45.33
C GLY A 962 5.07 17.74 45.65
N ASN A 963 6.38 17.80 45.49
CA ASN A 963 7.15 19.02 45.78
C ASN A 963 7.37 19.86 44.52
N LEU A 964 6.85 21.09 44.51
CA LEU A 964 7.12 22.10 43.51
C LEU A 964 8.13 23.11 44.07
N THR A 965 9.31 23.16 43.46
CA THR A 965 10.39 24.08 43.80
C THR A 965 10.66 25.02 42.62
N ALA A 966 10.46 26.32 42.82
CA ALA A 966 10.91 27.34 41.90
C ALA A 966 12.20 27.96 42.45
N GLN A 967 13.30 27.84 41.72
CA GLN A 967 14.59 28.40 42.15
C GLN A 967 14.64 29.94 42.07
N MET A 968 13.65 30.55 41.40
CA MET A 968 13.47 32.00 41.29
C MET A 968 11.98 32.35 41.54
N GLY A 969 11.57 33.61 41.32
CA GLY A 969 10.19 34.04 41.58
C GLY A 969 9.15 33.46 40.60
N LEU A 970 7.90 33.32 41.05
CA LEU A 970 6.74 32.93 40.25
C LEU A 970 5.86 34.17 39.97
N PHE A 971 5.59 34.48 38.71
CA PHE A 971 4.82 35.66 38.29
C PHE A 971 3.68 35.27 37.34
N SER A 972 2.46 35.80 37.57
CA SER A 972 1.31 35.68 36.65
C SER A 972 1.01 34.25 36.18
N GLN A 973 0.93 33.30 37.11
CA GLN A 973 0.67 31.89 36.82
C GLN A 973 -0.66 31.42 37.41
N GLN A 974 -1.26 30.42 36.77
CA GLN A 974 -2.41 29.70 37.29
C GLN A 974 -2.05 28.21 37.46
N ILE A 975 -2.09 27.73 38.72
CA ILE A 975 -1.90 26.32 39.07
C ILE A 975 -3.28 25.73 39.40
N GLY A 976 -3.78 24.88 38.50
CA GLY A 976 -5.13 24.33 38.54
C GLY A 976 -6.14 25.23 37.80
N THR A 977 -7.09 24.62 37.09
CA THR A 977 -8.10 25.36 36.30
C THR A 977 -9.26 25.84 37.17
N THR A 978 -9.66 27.10 36.98
CA THR A 978 -10.77 27.78 37.69
C THR A 978 -11.96 28.07 36.78
N THR A 979 -11.77 28.08 35.45
CA THR A 979 -12.81 28.39 34.47
C THR A 979 -13.38 27.11 33.86
N GLY A 980 -14.70 27.06 33.64
CA GLY A 980 -15.40 25.91 33.04
C GLY A 980 -15.04 25.62 31.58
N SER A 981 -14.01 26.26 31.03
CA SER A 981 -13.44 26.03 29.70
C SER A 981 -12.19 25.12 29.71
N GLY A 982 -11.67 24.75 30.88
CA GLY A 982 -10.59 23.76 30.99
C GLY A 982 -11.07 22.32 30.86
N GLU A 983 -10.18 21.39 30.52
CA GLU A 983 -10.51 19.97 30.32
C GLU A 983 -10.90 19.32 31.68
N TYR A 984 -10.41 19.87 32.82
CA TYR A 984 -10.56 19.31 34.17
C TYR A 984 -10.78 20.34 35.32
N PRO A 985 -11.87 21.12 35.37
CA PRO A 985 -12.06 22.15 36.38
C PRO A 985 -12.16 21.59 37.81
N ASN A 986 -11.46 22.22 38.77
CA ASN A 986 -11.42 21.86 40.21
C ASN A 986 -10.87 20.45 40.52
N GLN A 987 -9.99 19.89 39.70
CA GLN A 987 -9.50 18.52 39.91
C GLN A 987 -8.05 18.43 40.41
N LEU A 988 -7.41 19.55 40.73
CA LEU A 988 -6.10 19.59 41.38
C LEU A 988 -6.22 19.07 42.82
N GLY A 989 -5.54 17.99 43.13
CA GLY A 989 -5.51 17.36 44.46
C GLY A 989 -4.55 18.04 45.43
N ASP A 990 -3.96 17.25 46.33
CA ASP A 990 -3.00 17.75 47.32
C ASP A 990 -1.73 18.31 46.66
N ILE A 991 -1.13 19.32 47.29
CA ILE A 991 0.22 19.83 47.00
C ILE A 991 1.11 19.54 48.21
N ALA A 992 2.12 18.68 48.07
CA ALA A 992 2.99 18.30 49.20
C ALA A 992 3.96 19.41 49.62
N GLY A 993 4.34 20.30 48.71
CA GLY A 993 5.10 21.49 49.07
C GLY A 993 5.24 22.46 47.90
N LEU A 994 5.10 23.75 48.17
CA LEU A 994 5.41 24.83 47.24
C LEU A 994 6.54 25.67 47.84
N THR A 995 7.73 25.56 47.27
CA THR A 995 8.91 26.34 47.69
C THR A 995 9.33 27.25 46.57
N VAL A 996 9.33 28.55 46.81
CA VAL A 996 9.73 29.58 45.85
C VAL A 996 10.89 30.33 46.49
N ALA A 997 12.11 30.13 45.97
CA ALA A 997 13.27 30.83 46.52
C ALA A 997 13.22 32.34 46.29
N GLY A 998 12.40 32.81 45.33
CA GLY A 998 12.10 34.22 45.08
C GLY A 998 10.72 34.67 45.58
N GLY A 999 10.18 35.71 44.95
CA GLY A 999 8.84 36.22 45.24
C GLY A 999 7.74 35.47 44.46
N ILE A 1000 6.56 35.36 45.05
CA ILE A 1000 5.30 35.02 44.39
C ILE A 1000 4.59 36.33 44.04
N SER A 1001 4.17 36.52 42.79
CA SER A 1001 3.37 37.67 42.35
C SER A 1001 2.24 37.23 41.40
N GLN A 1002 1.00 37.69 41.64
CA GLN A 1002 -0.14 37.41 40.76
C GLN A 1002 -0.37 35.89 40.49
N LEU A 1003 -0.11 35.05 41.50
CA LEU A 1003 -0.28 33.61 41.40
C LEU A 1003 -1.71 33.22 41.81
N SER A 1004 -2.37 32.40 41.00
CA SER A 1004 -3.64 31.76 41.35
C SER A 1004 -3.42 30.27 41.58
N ILE A 1005 -3.83 29.75 42.74
CA ILE A 1005 -3.82 28.32 43.07
C ILE A 1005 -5.25 27.90 43.41
N ASN A 1006 -5.80 26.93 42.68
CA ASN A 1006 -7.11 26.35 43.00
C ASN A 1006 -6.98 24.83 43.18
N SER A 1007 -6.75 24.41 44.43
CA SER A 1007 -6.65 23.01 44.82
C SER A 1007 -7.94 22.55 45.50
N ALA A 1008 -8.46 21.41 45.09
CA ALA A 1008 -9.52 20.67 45.81
C ALA A 1008 -8.95 19.81 46.95
N GLY A 1009 -7.63 19.84 47.18
CA GLY A 1009 -6.93 19.11 48.24
C GLY A 1009 -6.22 20.02 49.24
N ARG A 1010 -5.29 19.43 50.01
CA ARG A 1010 -4.46 20.14 50.99
C ARG A 1010 -3.18 20.68 50.35
N ILE A 1011 -2.77 21.88 50.74
CA ILE A 1011 -1.39 22.36 50.53
C ILE A 1011 -0.62 22.14 51.83
N THR A 1012 0.41 21.30 51.82
CA THR A 1012 1.12 20.94 53.07
C THR A 1012 2.09 22.03 53.53
N ALA A 1013 2.79 22.67 52.59
CA ALA A 1013 3.71 23.76 52.88
C ALA A 1013 3.75 24.78 51.74
N LEU A 1014 3.82 26.07 52.08
CA LEU A 1014 4.10 27.17 51.17
C LEU A 1014 5.26 28.00 51.75
N THR A 1015 6.38 28.07 51.04
CA THR A 1015 7.55 28.87 51.43
C THR A 1015 7.91 29.83 50.31
N ALA A 1016 8.04 31.12 50.62
CA ALA A 1016 8.43 32.14 49.66
C ALA A 1016 9.26 33.25 50.32
N ASP A 1017 10.09 33.98 49.56
CA ASP A 1017 10.76 35.18 50.08
C ASP A 1017 9.79 36.35 50.23
N ARG A 1018 8.87 36.50 49.27
CA ARG A 1018 7.82 37.53 49.23
C ARG A 1018 6.58 36.95 48.56
N VAL A 1019 5.39 37.47 48.88
CA VAL A 1019 4.12 37.17 48.25
C VAL A 1019 3.36 38.46 47.96
N ASP A 1020 2.85 38.62 46.75
CA ASP A 1020 2.04 39.75 46.30
C ASP A 1020 0.91 39.24 45.39
N SER A 1021 -0.31 39.72 45.56
CA SER A 1021 -1.44 39.31 44.71
C SER A 1021 -1.64 37.79 44.56
N LEU A 1022 -1.39 37.00 45.61
CA LEU A 1022 -1.70 35.57 45.62
C LEU A 1022 -3.20 35.35 45.79
N ASN A 1023 -3.83 34.56 44.93
CA ASN A 1023 -5.18 34.06 45.10
C ASN A 1023 -5.13 32.54 45.31
N LEU A 1024 -5.17 32.10 46.57
CA LEU A 1024 -5.07 30.69 46.94
C LEU A 1024 -6.42 30.19 47.43
N ARG A 1025 -6.93 29.14 46.81
CA ARG A 1025 -8.06 28.33 47.28
C ARG A 1025 -7.62 26.88 47.47
N ALA A 1026 -7.84 26.35 48.67
CA ALA A 1026 -7.50 24.96 49.02
C ALA A 1026 -8.49 24.40 50.04
N VAL A 1027 -8.47 23.09 50.29
CA VAL A 1027 -9.18 22.52 51.46
C VAL A 1027 -8.53 23.01 52.74
N SER A 1028 -7.19 22.96 52.81
CA SER A 1028 -6.43 23.39 53.98
C SER A 1028 -4.99 23.73 53.61
N LEU A 1029 -4.32 24.48 54.48
CA LEU A 1029 -2.91 24.86 54.33
C LEU A 1029 -2.12 24.53 55.61
N GLY A 1030 -1.12 23.65 55.51
CA GLY A 1030 -0.35 23.16 56.66
C GLY A 1030 0.62 24.20 57.22
N THR A 1031 1.67 24.56 56.48
CA THR A 1031 2.64 25.59 56.89
C THR A 1031 2.77 26.67 55.84
N MET A 1032 2.86 27.93 56.27
CA MET A 1032 3.18 29.07 55.42
C MET A 1032 4.37 29.83 56.01
N THR A 1033 5.45 29.96 55.25
CA THR A 1033 6.63 30.75 55.65
C THR A 1033 6.91 31.81 54.60
N VAL A 1034 6.92 33.08 55.00
CA VAL A 1034 7.24 34.20 54.09
C VAL A 1034 8.37 35.04 54.65
N GLY A 1035 9.49 35.02 53.93
CA GLY A 1035 10.76 35.61 54.34
C GLY A 1035 11.39 34.89 55.53
N THR A 1036 12.51 35.45 56.00
CA THR A 1036 13.25 34.96 57.17
C THR A 1036 13.51 36.10 58.13
N ALA A 1037 13.99 35.80 59.34
CA ALA A 1037 14.40 36.84 60.29
C ALA A 1037 15.50 37.77 59.72
N ALA A 1038 16.41 37.24 58.89
CA ALA A 1038 17.46 38.02 58.24
C ALA A 1038 16.96 38.81 57.01
N LYS A 1039 15.90 38.35 56.36
CA LYS A 1039 15.29 38.98 55.18
C LYS A 1039 13.77 39.02 55.36
N PRO A 1040 13.24 40.05 56.05
CA PRO A 1040 11.80 40.16 56.30
C PRO A 1040 11.03 40.22 54.98
N GLY A 1041 10.20 39.20 54.73
CA GLY A 1041 9.34 39.12 53.55
C GLY A 1041 8.07 39.95 53.68
N TRP A 1042 7.35 40.17 52.57
CA TRP A 1042 6.03 40.79 52.58
C TRP A 1042 4.97 39.85 52.01
N PHE A 1043 3.74 39.95 52.50
CA PHE A 1043 2.55 39.25 52.00
C PHE A 1043 1.47 40.29 51.73
N ARG A 1044 1.27 40.68 50.47
CA ARG A 1044 0.42 41.84 50.13
C ARG A 1044 -0.67 41.52 49.11
N ASN A 1045 -1.77 42.27 49.15
CA ASN A 1045 -2.84 42.23 48.16
C ASN A 1045 -3.37 40.81 47.86
N SER A 1046 -3.29 39.90 48.83
CA SER A 1046 -3.46 38.47 48.63
C SER A 1046 -4.74 37.96 49.31
N SER A 1047 -5.32 36.90 48.76
CA SER A 1047 -6.50 36.20 49.26
C SER A 1047 -6.18 34.72 49.45
N VAL A 1048 -6.43 34.20 50.64
CA VAL A 1048 -6.27 32.79 51.00
C VAL A 1048 -7.62 32.28 51.49
N ILE A 1049 -8.25 31.38 50.75
CA ILE A 1049 -9.55 30.79 51.07
C ILE A 1049 -9.36 29.30 51.35
N LEU A 1050 -9.67 28.86 52.56
CA LEU A 1050 -9.55 27.46 52.99
C LEU A 1050 -10.93 26.92 53.32
N THR A 1051 -11.39 25.92 52.57
CA THR A 1051 -12.81 25.50 52.58
C THR A 1051 -13.10 24.32 53.52
N GLY A 1052 -12.08 23.64 54.02
CA GLY A 1052 -12.22 22.42 54.81
C GLY A 1052 -11.16 22.31 55.90
N SER A 1053 -11.01 21.11 56.48
CA SER A 1053 -10.06 20.86 57.54
C SER A 1053 -9.40 19.49 57.39
N PHE A 1054 -8.24 19.28 58.03
CA PHE A 1054 -7.54 18.00 58.00
C PHE A 1054 -7.11 17.51 59.38
N GLY A 1055 -6.92 16.18 59.48
CA GLY A 1055 -6.44 15.52 60.68
C GLY A 1055 -7.46 15.52 61.84
N THR A 1056 -7.09 14.86 62.94
CA THR A 1056 -7.92 14.77 64.15
C THR A 1056 -8.11 16.13 64.83
N SER A 1057 -7.17 17.06 64.63
CA SER A 1057 -7.25 18.44 65.11
C SER A 1057 -8.12 19.35 64.24
N GLN A 1058 -8.73 18.84 63.15
CA GLN A 1058 -9.50 19.63 62.20
C GLN A 1058 -8.79 20.92 61.78
N THR A 1059 -7.50 20.86 61.43
CA THR A 1059 -6.72 22.06 61.07
C THR A 1059 -7.16 22.58 59.70
N GLY A 1060 -7.61 23.83 59.62
CA GLY A 1060 -7.85 24.52 58.35
C GLY A 1060 -6.58 25.22 57.86
N LEU A 1061 -5.92 25.95 58.76
CA LEU A 1061 -4.63 26.62 58.55
C LEU A 1061 -3.67 26.22 59.68
N GLY A 1062 -2.54 25.60 59.40
CA GLY A 1062 -1.60 25.21 60.46
C GLY A 1062 -0.77 26.37 60.97
N THR A 1063 0.53 26.39 60.68
CA THR A 1063 1.46 27.41 61.17
C THR A 1063 1.77 28.43 60.09
N VAL A 1064 1.46 29.70 60.34
CA VAL A 1064 1.86 30.83 59.49
C VAL A 1064 2.96 31.61 60.18
N THR A 1065 4.09 31.79 59.49
CA THR A 1065 5.22 32.63 59.93
C THR A 1065 5.60 33.58 58.81
N ILE A 1066 5.28 34.87 58.98
CA ILE A 1066 5.58 35.92 58.01
C ILE A 1066 6.53 36.91 58.69
N ALA A 1067 7.82 36.83 58.39
CA ALA A 1067 8.84 37.57 59.13
C ALA A 1067 8.67 39.10 59.04
N GLY A 1068 8.11 39.60 57.93
CA GLY A 1068 7.84 41.03 57.73
C GLY A 1068 6.36 41.38 57.82
N THR A 1069 5.79 41.95 56.75
CA THR A 1069 4.47 42.62 56.78
C THR A 1069 3.43 41.86 55.98
N VAL A 1070 2.28 41.60 56.59
CA VAL A 1070 1.02 41.28 55.91
C VAL A 1070 0.24 42.56 55.71
N ASP A 1071 -0.06 42.90 54.45
CA ASP A 1071 -0.73 44.15 54.08
C ASP A 1071 -1.89 43.89 53.10
N ALA A 1072 -3.00 44.60 53.25
CA ALA A 1072 -4.17 44.54 52.36
C ALA A 1072 -4.57 43.10 51.94
N SER A 1073 -4.48 42.13 52.85
CA SER A 1073 -4.63 40.70 52.53
C SER A 1073 -5.70 40.04 53.38
N THR A 1074 -6.33 39.00 52.85
CA THR A 1074 -7.40 38.26 53.52
C THR A 1074 -7.04 36.78 53.64
N PHE A 1075 -7.12 36.25 54.86
CA PHE A 1075 -7.07 34.83 55.18
C PHE A 1075 -8.45 34.41 55.66
N ASN A 1076 -9.21 33.71 54.83
CA ASN A 1076 -10.55 33.22 55.09
C ASN A 1076 -10.54 31.70 55.26
N VAL A 1077 -10.46 31.25 56.51
CA VAL A 1077 -10.52 29.84 56.90
C VAL A 1077 -11.97 29.50 57.20
N GLN A 1078 -12.71 29.03 56.20
CA GLN A 1078 -14.16 28.77 56.31
C GLN A 1078 -14.48 27.57 57.20
N ALA A 1079 -13.59 26.59 57.24
CA ALA A 1079 -13.67 25.43 58.13
C ALA A 1079 -12.28 25.09 58.70
N GLY A 1080 -12.26 24.61 59.94
CA GLY A 1080 -11.05 24.14 60.62
C GLY A 1080 -10.36 25.16 61.53
N ASN A 1081 -9.57 24.62 62.46
CA ASN A 1081 -8.76 25.36 63.43
C ASN A 1081 -7.54 26.02 62.78
N VAL A 1082 -7.09 27.13 63.37
CA VAL A 1082 -5.81 27.77 63.08
C VAL A 1082 -4.81 27.49 64.19
N THR A 1083 -3.70 26.80 63.88
CA THR A 1083 -2.71 26.40 64.89
C THR A 1083 -1.89 27.60 65.36
N SER A 1084 -1.29 28.38 64.46
CA SER A 1084 -0.63 29.62 64.85
C SER A 1084 -0.48 30.60 63.69
N PHE A 1085 -0.54 31.89 64.00
CA PHE A 1085 -0.32 32.97 63.05
C PHE A 1085 0.66 33.98 63.64
N THR A 1086 1.91 33.96 63.17
CA THR A 1086 2.99 34.85 63.60
C THR A 1086 3.40 35.76 62.47
N VAL A 1087 3.41 37.07 62.70
CA VAL A 1087 3.72 38.07 61.69
C VAL A 1087 4.60 39.19 62.26
N GLY A 1088 5.44 39.84 61.45
CA GLY A 1088 6.10 41.09 61.83
C GLY A 1088 5.07 42.20 62.07
N ARG A 1089 4.33 42.56 61.02
CA ARG A 1089 3.25 43.57 61.04
C ARG A 1089 2.00 43.08 60.30
N PHE A 1090 0.81 43.37 60.83
CA PHE A 1090 -0.49 43.01 60.26
C PHE A 1090 -1.30 44.30 60.00
N GLN A 1091 -1.42 44.70 58.74
CA GLN A 1091 -1.90 46.02 58.33
C GLN A 1091 -3.01 45.89 57.28
N GLY A 1092 -4.13 46.59 57.45
CA GLY A 1092 -5.24 46.57 56.48
C GLY A 1092 -5.75 45.17 56.13
N SER A 1093 -5.54 44.18 57.00
CA SER A 1093 -5.64 42.76 56.66
C SER A 1093 -6.66 42.03 57.53
N ARG A 1094 -7.15 40.89 57.05
CA ARG A 1094 -8.23 40.13 57.66
C ARG A 1094 -7.80 38.68 57.89
N LEU A 1095 -8.03 38.16 59.09
CA LEU A 1095 -7.94 36.74 59.41
C LEU A 1095 -9.28 36.28 59.98
N TYR A 1096 -10.03 35.52 59.20
CA TYR A 1096 -11.33 34.97 59.58
C TYR A 1096 -11.22 33.46 59.75
N VAL A 1097 -11.67 32.95 60.89
CA VAL A 1097 -11.62 31.53 61.25
C VAL A 1097 -13.02 31.06 61.60
N GLY A 1098 -13.65 30.34 60.68
CA GLY A 1098 -15.05 29.94 60.75
C GLY A 1098 -15.98 31.15 60.78
N TYR A 1099 -15.70 32.23 60.04
CA TYR A 1099 -16.46 33.47 60.11
C TYR A 1099 -16.74 34.05 58.73
N THR A 1100 -18.01 34.40 58.49
CA THR A 1100 -18.46 35.10 57.28
C THR A 1100 -18.97 36.49 57.66
N PRO A 1101 -18.29 37.58 57.25
CA PRO A 1101 -18.77 38.93 57.52
C PRO A 1101 -20.04 39.23 56.71
N THR A 1102 -21.00 39.92 57.33
CA THR A 1102 -22.24 40.39 56.68
C THR A 1102 -22.14 41.84 56.24
N SER A 1103 -21.37 42.66 56.98
CA SER A 1103 -21.04 44.06 56.63
C SER A 1103 -19.79 44.49 57.40
N ASN A 1104 -19.69 45.77 57.79
CA ASN A 1104 -18.56 46.33 58.53
C ASN A 1104 -18.31 45.58 59.85
N PHE A 1105 -17.06 45.65 60.34
CA PHE A 1105 -16.58 44.90 61.51
C PHE A 1105 -17.45 45.01 62.77
N THR A 1106 -18.20 46.11 62.95
CA THR A 1106 -19.09 46.33 64.10
C THR A 1106 -20.37 45.49 64.04
N VAL A 1107 -20.87 45.13 62.87
CA VAL A 1107 -22.08 44.32 62.70
C VAL A 1107 -21.72 42.84 62.79
N ALA A 1108 -22.47 42.08 63.59
CA ALA A 1108 -22.23 40.64 63.74
C ALA A 1108 -22.34 39.91 62.38
N GLY A 1109 -21.28 39.19 62.01
CA GLY A 1109 -21.32 38.18 60.94
C GLY A 1109 -21.74 36.81 61.47
N THR A 1110 -21.67 35.79 60.62
CA THR A 1110 -22.05 34.42 60.97
C THR A 1110 -20.81 33.58 61.30
N PHE A 1111 -20.82 32.91 62.46
CA PHE A 1111 -19.82 31.91 62.81
C PHE A 1111 -20.24 30.53 62.32
N ASN A 1112 -19.42 29.93 61.46
CA ASN A 1112 -19.61 28.60 60.88
C ASN A 1112 -18.70 27.62 61.63
N GLY A 1113 -19.25 26.88 62.59
CA GLY A 1113 -18.52 25.87 63.37
C GLY A 1113 -17.75 26.44 64.58
N ALA A 1114 -17.34 25.53 65.47
CA ALA A 1114 -16.67 25.86 66.73
C ALA A 1114 -15.13 25.95 66.58
N TYR A 1115 -14.65 26.63 65.54
CA TYR A 1115 -13.21 26.63 65.21
C TYR A 1115 -12.39 27.62 66.05
N THR A 1116 -11.17 27.22 66.37
CA THR A 1116 -10.27 27.93 67.28
C THR A 1116 -9.10 28.56 66.53
N LEU A 1117 -8.69 29.76 66.94
CA LEU A 1117 -7.40 30.35 66.61
C LEU A 1117 -6.51 30.21 67.85
N SER A 1118 -5.64 29.20 67.84
CA SER A 1118 -4.85 28.82 69.01
C SER A 1118 -3.80 29.87 69.39
N SER A 1119 -3.14 30.51 68.41
CA SER A 1119 -2.20 31.60 68.66
C SER A 1119 -2.20 32.64 67.53
N PHE A 1120 -2.23 33.93 67.88
CA PHE A 1120 -1.95 35.05 66.99
C PHE A 1120 -0.90 35.96 67.63
N LYS A 1121 0.17 36.28 66.89
CA LYS A 1121 1.29 37.07 67.41
C LYS A 1121 1.81 38.04 66.36
N THR A 1122 1.91 39.31 66.72
CA THR A 1122 2.78 40.25 66.01
C THR A 1122 4.16 40.30 66.68
N THR A 1123 5.23 40.55 65.91
CA THR A 1123 6.62 40.46 66.43
C THR A 1123 7.42 41.75 66.26
N GLN A 1124 6.96 42.70 65.43
CA GLN A 1124 7.58 44.01 65.35
C GLN A 1124 7.52 44.69 66.72
N VAL A 1125 8.69 44.97 67.28
CA VAL A 1125 8.80 45.70 68.55
C VAL A 1125 8.39 47.14 68.32
N TYR A 1126 7.44 47.62 69.12
CA TYR A 1126 7.03 49.01 69.14
C TYR A 1126 8.17 49.87 69.71
N THR A 1127 8.54 50.95 69.02
CA THR A 1127 9.52 51.94 69.49
C THR A 1127 8.79 53.28 69.59
N GLY A 1128 8.70 53.84 70.79
CA GLY A 1128 7.85 54.99 71.15
C GLY A 1128 7.84 56.13 70.13
N GLY A 1129 6.64 56.55 69.71
CA GLY A 1129 6.41 57.78 68.93
C GLY A 1129 6.45 57.67 67.40
N LEU A 1130 6.88 56.54 66.84
CA LEU A 1130 6.91 56.36 65.38
C LEU A 1130 5.72 55.50 64.92
N ALA A 1131 4.79 56.10 64.17
CA ALA A 1131 3.64 55.40 63.57
C ALA A 1131 4.05 54.16 62.74
N GLN A 1132 5.28 54.16 62.19
CA GLN A 1132 5.83 53.05 61.42
C GLN A 1132 6.19 51.81 62.26
N THR A 1133 6.20 51.91 63.60
CA THR A 1133 6.51 50.79 64.50
C THR A 1133 5.26 50.06 65.01
N LEU A 1134 4.07 50.49 64.58
CA LEU A 1134 2.81 49.85 64.92
C LEU A 1134 2.68 48.51 64.18
N ALA A 1135 2.59 47.44 64.97
CA ALA A 1135 2.58 46.07 64.47
C ALA A 1135 1.17 45.62 64.02
N TYR A 1136 0.11 46.28 64.47
CA TYR A 1136 -1.28 45.96 64.13
C TYR A 1136 -2.06 47.24 63.79
N ARG A 1137 -2.59 47.33 62.56
CA ARG A 1137 -3.24 48.55 62.03
C ARG A 1137 -4.41 48.22 61.12
N GLY A 1138 -5.57 48.83 61.33
CA GLY A 1138 -6.74 48.75 60.42
C GLY A 1138 -7.11 47.32 60.01
N SER A 1139 -6.90 46.35 60.89
CA SER A 1139 -6.97 44.93 60.60
C SER A 1139 -8.03 44.22 61.45
N GLU A 1140 -8.49 43.06 60.99
CA GLU A 1140 -9.52 42.28 61.65
C GLU A 1140 -9.02 40.86 61.90
N VAL A 1141 -9.16 40.37 63.13
CA VAL A 1141 -8.91 38.97 63.47
C VAL A 1141 -10.14 38.43 64.17
N VAL A 1142 -10.77 37.41 63.58
CA VAL A 1142 -12.05 36.86 64.00
C VAL A 1142 -11.96 35.35 64.06
N ALA A 1143 -12.35 34.74 65.19
CA ALA A 1143 -12.49 33.29 65.33
C ALA A 1143 -13.63 32.95 66.28
N ASN A 1144 -14.21 31.76 66.20
CA ASN A 1144 -15.21 31.36 67.20
C ASN A 1144 -14.62 31.37 68.62
N LYS A 1145 -13.35 30.92 68.77
CA LYS A 1145 -12.59 30.99 70.03
C LYS A 1145 -11.10 31.32 69.81
N PHE A 1146 -10.55 32.15 70.70
CA PHE A 1146 -9.12 32.44 70.77
C PHE A 1146 -8.41 31.62 71.85
N GLY A 1147 -7.16 31.25 71.57
CA GLY A 1147 -6.19 30.76 72.54
C GLY A 1147 -5.36 31.92 73.10
N THR A 1148 -4.21 32.21 72.49
CA THR A 1148 -3.36 33.36 72.86
C THR A 1148 -3.30 34.38 71.73
N VAL A 1149 -3.57 35.66 72.03
CA VAL A 1149 -3.37 36.77 71.11
C VAL A 1149 -2.37 37.73 71.72
N LEU A 1150 -1.26 38.01 71.02
CA LEU A 1150 -0.24 38.97 71.42
C LEU A 1150 -0.04 40.03 70.34
N LEU A 1151 -0.40 41.27 70.64
CA LEU A 1151 -0.17 42.42 69.78
C LEU A 1151 0.98 43.26 70.38
N THR A 1152 2.11 43.34 69.70
CA THR A 1152 3.32 44.06 70.14
C THR A 1152 3.25 45.57 69.94
N GLY A 1153 2.24 46.06 69.22
CA GLY A 1153 1.92 47.47 69.02
C GLY A 1153 0.64 47.63 68.20
N VAL A 1154 -0.30 48.46 68.65
CA VAL A 1154 -1.65 48.62 68.04
C VAL A 1154 -1.90 50.09 67.71
N GLN A 1155 -2.37 50.37 66.49
CA GLN A 1155 -2.97 51.67 66.18
C GLN A 1155 -4.34 51.74 66.85
N THR A 1156 -4.68 52.85 67.51
CA THR A 1156 -6.01 53.01 68.13
C THR A 1156 -6.95 53.89 67.32
N ASP A 1157 -6.43 54.77 66.47
CA ASP A 1157 -7.23 55.64 65.60
C ASP A 1157 -7.09 55.20 64.14
N ASN A 1158 -8.18 54.87 63.48
CA ASN A 1158 -8.27 54.47 62.09
C ASN A 1158 -9.30 55.32 61.34
N ASN A 1159 -9.30 56.63 61.60
CA ASN A 1159 -10.12 57.62 60.92
C ASN A 1159 -11.63 57.30 60.98
N GLY A 1160 -12.12 56.80 62.12
CA GLY A 1160 -13.51 56.43 62.34
C GLY A 1160 -13.90 55.03 61.83
N THR A 1161 -12.99 54.29 61.18
CA THR A 1161 -13.29 52.94 60.66
C THR A 1161 -12.92 51.88 61.69
N ALA A 1162 -13.94 51.24 62.28
CA ALA A 1162 -13.77 50.22 63.30
C ALA A 1162 -13.00 48.99 62.79
N PHE A 1163 -12.12 48.45 63.64
CA PHE A 1163 -11.31 47.26 63.38
C PHE A 1163 -10.92 46.57 64.70
N GLY A 1164 -10.29 45.39 64.63
CA GLY A 1164 -9.73 44.72 65.81
C GLY A 1164 -10.06 43.24 65.93
N LEU A 1165 -10.38 42.81 67.15
CA LEU A 1165 -10.52 41.39 67.51
C LEU A 1165 -11.99 41.03 67.71
N ARG A 1166 -12.43 39.85 67.26
CA ARG A 1166 -13.79 39.35 67.52
C ARG A 1166 -13.86 37.85 67.84
N VAL A 1167 -14.68 37.49 68.82
CA VAL A 1167 -15.04 36.09 69.14
C VAL A 1167 -16.55 35.87 69.25
N ASN A 1168 -16.98 34.59 69.24
CA ASN A 1168 -18.39 34.20 69.39
C ASN A 1168 -18.76 33.98 70.86
N GLY A 1169 -18.99 35.04 71.62
CA GLY A 1169 -19.28 34.94 73.06
C GLY A 1169 -18.06 35.30 73.92
N ALA A 1170 -18.30 36.02 75.02
CA ALA A 1170 -17.25 36.43 75.95
C ALA A 1170 -16.44 35.26 76.55
N GLY A 1171 -17.04 34.08 76.70
CA GLY A 1171 -16.36 32.86 77.17
C GLY A 1171 -15.30 32.30 76.22
N ASN A 1172 -15.21 32.84 75.01
CA ASN A 1172 -14.33 32.33 73.95
C ASN A 1172 -13.10 33.24 73.67
N ARG A 1173 -12.82 34.22 74.54
CA ARG A 1173 -11.81 35.27 74.31
C ARG A 1173 -10.35 34.86 74.42
N GLY A 1174 -10.02 33.78 75.12
CA GLY A 1174 -8.62 33.39 75.37
C GLY A 1174 -7.80 34.47 76.12
N SER A 1175 -6.48 34.33 76.10
CA SER A 1175 -5.54 35.33 76.65
C SER A 1175 -5.20 36.36 75.57
N VAL A 1176 -5.70 37.59 75.68
CA VAL A 1176 -5.38 38.69 74.77
C VAL A 1176 -4.47 39.69 75.46
N ARG A 1177 -3.25 39.88 74.93
CA ARG A 1177 -2.25 40.83 75.43
C ARG A 1177 -1.92 41.85 74.35
N VAL A 1178 -1.97 43.12 74.72
CA VAL A 1178 -1.56 44.24 73.88
C VAL A 1178 -0.44 44.99 74.58
N ASN A 1179 0.73 45.04 73.95
CA ASN A 1179 1.81 45.95 74.32
C ASN A 1179 1.56 47.25 73.56
N ALA A 1180 1.17 48.31 74.25
CA ALA A 1180 0.93 49.62 73.65
C ALA A 1180 1.68 50.71 74.42
N PRO A 1181 2.04 51.84 73.77
CA PRO A 1181 2.57 53.01 74.44
C PRO A 1181 1.57 53.57 75.47
N THR A 1182 2.04 53.81 76.68
CA THR A 1182 1.47 54.79 77.61
C THR A 1182 1.36 56.17 76.94
N PRO A 1183 0.30 56.97 77.21
CA PRO A 1183 -0.46 56.96 78.45
C PRO A 1183 -1.90 56.40 78.41
N THR A 1184 -2.35 55.66 77.39
CA THR A 1184 -3.73 55.09 77.36
C THR A 1184 -3.85 53.60 77.58
N PHE A 1185 -2.73 52.88 77.73
CA PHE A 1185 -2.73 51.50 78.22
C PHE A 1185 -1.88 51.43 79.49
N SER A 1186 -2.51 51.33 80.66
CA SER A 1186 -1.76 50.87 81.84
C SER A 1186 -1.35 49.41 81.58
N SER A 1187 -0.12 49.07 81.94
CA SER A 1187 0.54 47.77 81.77
C SER A 1187 -0.42 46.56 81.72
N SER A 1188 -0.36 45.80 80.61
CA SER A 1188 -1.05 44.51 80.39
C SER A 1188 -2.51 44.45 80.87
N ILE A 1189 -3.44 44.99 80.09
CA ILE A 1189 -4.88 44.80 80.34
C ILE A 1189 -5.33 43.45 79.77
N ASP A 1190 -5.78 42.56 80.64
CA ASP A 1190 -6.63 41.42 80.27
C ASP A 1190 -8.04 41.99 79.96
N LEU A 1191 -8.40 42.04 78.67
CA LEU A 1191 -9.61 42.71 78.19
C LEU A 1191 -10.88 41.89 78.49
N LEU A 1192 -11.36 41.95 79.74
CA LEU A 1192 -12.48 41.12 80.22
C LEU A 1192 -13.88 41.66 79.85
N THR A 1193 -14.07 42.93 79.46
CA THR A 1193 -15.37 43.45 78.95
C THR A 1193 -15.20 44.55 77.88
N GLY A 1194 -16.13 44.65 76.92
CA GLY A 1194 -16.01 45.31 75.61
C GLY A 1194 -15.25 46.63 75.55
N PHE A 1195 -14.00 46.55 75.10
CA PHE A 1195 -13.06 47.67 75.10
C PHE A 1195 -13.08 48.45 73.78
N THR A 1196 -13.04 49.78 73.88
CA THR A 1196 -13.08 50.71 72.76
C THR A 1196 -12.02 51.79 72.97
N ALA A 1197 -10.88 51.68 72.29
CA ALA A 1197 -9.83 52.70 72.28
C ALA A 1197 -9.75 53.28 70.87
N GLY A 1198 -10.35 54.45 70.68
CA GLY A 1198 -10.62 55.00 69.35
C GLY A 1198 -11.46 54.04 68.51
N ASP A 1199 -10.90 53.62 67.38
CA ASP A 1199 -11.51 52.72 66.41
C ASP A 1199 -11.17 51.25 66.62
N PHE A 1200 -10.21 50.93 67.51
CA PHE A 1200 -9.90 49.55 67.87
C PHE A 1200 -10.98 48.98 68.81
N ARG A 1201 -11.51 47.82 68.46
CA ARG A 1201 -12.58 47.11 69.19
C ARG A 1201 -12.17 45.68 69.51
N PHE A 1202 -12.51 45.21 70.71
CA PHE A 1202 -12.59 43.77 71.02
C PHE A 1202 -14.04 43.39 71.29
N ILE A 1203 -14.63 42.64 70.36
CA ILE A 1203 -16.03 42.25 70.39
C ILE A 1203 -16.11 40.77 70.77
N GLY A 1204 -16.94 40.43 71.74
CA GLY A 1204 -17.23 39.03 72.08
C GLY A 1204 -18.72 38.83 72.22
#